data_AF-A0A7X9P6V8-F1
#
_entry.id   AF-A0A7X9P6V8-F1
#
_cell.length_a   1.000
_cell.length_b   1.000
_cell.length_c   1.000
_cell.angle_alpha   90.00
_cell.angle_beta   90.00
_cell.angle_gamma   90.00
#
_symmetry.space_group_name_H-M   'P 1'
#
loop_
_entity.id
_entity.type
_entity.pdbx_description
1 polymer ?
#
loop_
_entity_poly.entity_id
_entity_poly.type
_entity_poly.pdbx_seq_one_letter_code
_entity_poly.pdbx_strand_id
1 'polypeptide(L)'
;MSHSIRCPGRLAAVVPLAALLAATALAPAPAAAAPPTWPTAREVWTDGFEGPGLDDAWEDYGEGRIAVRADAARAPSAAGLAVDLSGTGQTYLQRWHMTEWPPLEYPRDTYFRFSFRPHGASIPAGADAALLRVRDTDWNLMVGLRLTQDAAGYHVALELPDGSVDATSFLLDDDWHTIVVGVRPHDWIGLWVDDGAPRIVEGVEHAADFVQVLLLGKPDGNWSGPTPSGTVHFDDLTLLFGAYPELWVDPAAGDDANEGNARAAPLRSLALAAKLSAPGTTVHLAPGDYRESVALRVDGTAEQPIRYVADGGRGTVRILGSEPATAVTWSRLTDPAEIDLPAGVDLATAAIWKADLSRYALEEPPNFVVLRDGGSVVRLTAAREPDERIDTPWKHHEFWWAAEGGSAVTTCEPRDEPDCDAPQRSDRWLIDRHDDPEPAGIEPGSLASLGDVTGATIFVKDNWSGHYTFRRRVAETPEPGRVRLEAFPDAYTEGCWFDHDPANPALGWHSKYFVEGLAKLLDTPGEWYFDVATGTLYVWTPDGRSPAEIGLEFSVRDVGIDLSGRSYVELRDLGVLLFDETGIEVSNGGERDRSHGLRLAGLDVGWVRYGLELAQEPARGSPPGVQIRGFTLRDSTFHDIDTVAISHWGGSGEDFVRPGITDVRIVHNEFARIGFRENERGGVGLSFGRADHFLFEANHVHDIAHCGVHFSQGQTVPGNRGYDLAPDEVLTGDILVRGNLIERCVRNATDAGGLKFWGATRDRSHVFRDVLVVGNVSRDNVGWAWVSQRRDNWTYFGRGGMGYYIDFAGGITFFRNIAWNNGLAGFMASGSWIDQPVVLANNTIAGSPLGYTMGVRGAFADATVGLDAVNTLFLHLHRFAYSIGQPQILAGRARLDHDLFWDCGWETWEHHAPGLMAGHVDDSGYRELPALADVQALGFEADGRVEDPRLAGFDPALAWPDFRPTAASTAVIDTAGPLPDALVALLEKFEMTDGRRGAALDRGALEYDPDHPDAPFALDVGPGDGTAPIRTPWDEGYEDPPVPPPGGGDSGCGCRTAGTRGATRFPAALLVAAAALLAASRRNRPLPRPAPRERRRSGTP
;
A
#
# COMPACT_ATOMS: atom_id res chain seq x y z
N MET A 1 -57.93 -8.20 19.33
CA MET A 1 -59.37 -7.90 19.19
C MET A 1 -59.62 -7.39 17.75
N SER A 2 -60.86 -7.36 17.26
CA SER A 2 -61.33 -6.67 16.02
C SER A 2 -60.43 -6.76 14.76
N HIS A 3 -60.61 -7.63 13.75
CA HIS A 3 -61.78 -7.93 12.88
C HIS A 3 -62.33 -6.79 12.01
N SER A 4 -62.00 -6.80 10.71
CA SER A 4 -62.93 -6.76 9.55
C SER A 4 -62.08 -6.89 8.26
N ILE A 5 -62.19 -7.87 7.35
CA ILE A 5 -63.32 -8.61 6.72
C ILE A 5 -64.05 -7.79 5.64
N ARG A 6 -63.82 -8.13 4.36
CA ARG A 6 -64.88 -8.52 3.41
C ARG A 6 -64.34 -9.22 2.14
N CYS A 7 -64.93 -10.37 1.83
CA CYS A 7 -64.83 -11.12 0.58
C CYS A 7 -66.27 -11.32 0.04
N PRO A 8 -66.49 -11.53 -1.27
CA PRO A 8 -66.70 -12.88 -1.82
C PRO A 8 -65.93 -13.09 -3.15
N GLY A 9 -65.66 -14.31 -3.68
CA GLY A 9 -66.50 -15.52 -3.79
C GLY A 9 -67.33 -15.45 -5.09
N ARG A 10 -67.45 -16.45 -5.98
CA ARG A 10 -67.37 -17.94 -6.00
C ARG A 10 -67.11 -18.39 -7.47
N LEU A 11 -66.95 -19.64 -7.95
CA LEU A 11 -66.96 -21.09 -7.57
C LEU A 11 -66.22 -21.82 -8.75
N ALA A 12 -65.93 -23.13 -8.91
CA ALA A 12 -66.17 -24.43 -8.26
C ALA A 12 -64.94 -25.33 -8.58
N ALA A 13 -64.38 -26.20 -7.71
CA ALA A 13 -64.88 -27.45 -7.10
C ALA A 13 -64.97 -28.69 -8.02
N VAL A 14 -63.91 -29.53 -8.02
CA VAL A 14 -63.92 -31.01 -8.10
C VAL A 14 -62.73 -31.54 -7.27
N VAL A 15 -62.88 -32.70 -6.62
CA VAL A 15 -61.82 -33.47 -5.93
C VAL A 15 -62.05 -34.96 -6.21
N PRO A 16 -61.02 -35.73 -6.61
CA PRO A 16 -60.66 -36.91 -5.82
C PRO A 16 -59.16 -37.20 -5.69
N LEU A 17 -58.85 -38.08 -4.74
CA LEU A 17 -57.54 -38.66 -4.42
C LEU A 17 -57.02 -39.63 -5.52
N ALA A 18 -55.70 -39.67 -5.77
CA ALA A 18 -54.83 -40.85 -5.48
C ALA A 18 -53.53 -40.96 -6.34
N ALA A 19 -52.42 -41.23 -5.65
CA ALA A 19 -51.26 -42.08 -6.01
C ALA A 19 -50.38 -41.81 -7.27
N LEU A 20 -49.07 -41.81 -7.01
CA LEU A 20 -47.91 -42.08 -7.90
C LEU A 20 -47.80 -41.32 -9.23
N LEU A 21 -46.83 -40.40 -9.27
CA LEU A 21 -45.57 -40.67 -9.98
C LEU A 21 -44.44 -39.81 -9.41
N ALA A 22 -43.26 -40.40 -9.22
CA ALA A 22 -42.06 -39.66 -8.83
C ALA A 22 -41.43 -39.07 -10.09
N ALA A 23 -41.76 -37.83 -10.41
CA ALA A 23 -41.02 -37.04 -11.38
C ALA A 23 -39.86 -36.34 -10.63
N THR A 24 -38.64 -36.83 -10.83
CA THR A 24 -37.46 -36.00 -10.60
C THR A 24 -37.59 -34.78 -11.50
N ALA A 25 -37.62 -33.58 -10.91
CA ALA A 25 -37.44 -32.37 -11.68
C ALA A 25 -35.97 -32.34 -12.13
N LEU A 26 -35.69 -32.85 -13.34
CA LEU A 26 -34.45 -32.52 -14.00
C LEU A 26 -34.42 -30.99 -14.12
N ALA A 27 -33.28 -30.39 -13.79
CA ALA A 27 -32.99 -29.04 -14.24
C ALA A 27 -33.16 -28.97 -15.76
N PRO A 28 -33.56 -27.82 -16.35
CA PRO A 28 -33.41 -27.64 -17.78
C PRO A 28 -31.95 -27.96 -18.15
N ALA A 29 -31.75 -28.79 -19.18
CA ALA A 29 -30.40 -29.01 -19.69
C ALA A 29 -29.80 -27.64 -20.06
N PRO A 30 -28.49 -27.42 -19.82
CA PRO A 30 -27.85 -26.17 -20.21
C PRO A 30 -28.13 -25.91 -21.69
N ALA A 31 -28.38 -24.64 -22.03
CA ALA A 31 -28.53 -24.27 -23.43
C ALA A 31 -27.18 -24.53 -24.10
N ALA A 32 -27.12 -25.55 -24.97
CA ALA A 32 -25.90 -25.90 -25.68
C ALA A 32 -25.35 -24.66 -26.37
N ALA A 33 -24.11 -24.29 -26.03
CA ALA A 33 -23.44 -23.17 -26.65
C ALA A 33 -23.39 -23.37 -28.18
N ALA A 34 -23.47 -22.28 -28.93
CA ALA A 34 -23.14 -22.38 -30.35
C ALA A 34 -21.63 -22.72 -30.45
N PRO A 35 -21.22 -23.74 -31.22
CA PRO A 35 -19.82 -24.11 -31.31
C PRO A 35 -19.01 -22.92 -31.83
N PRO A 36 -17.84 -22.61 -31.23
CA PRO A 36 -17.17 -21.34 -31.44
C PRO A 36 -16.78 -21.09 -32.90
N THR A 37 -17.50 -20.18 -33.55
CA THR A 37 -16.90 -19.31 -34.58
C THR A 37 -15.67 -18.64 -34.00
N TRP A 38 -14.65 -18.37 -34.84
CA TRP A 38 -13.34 -17.87 -34.39
C TRP A 38 -13.44 -16.90 -33.19
N PRO A 39 -12.90 -17.27 -32.03
CA PRO A 39 -13.19 -16.59 -30.79
C PRO A 39 -12.50 -15.22 -30.70
N THR A 40 -13.09 -14.33 -29.89
CA THR A 40 -12.36 -13.17 -29.39
C THR A 40 -11.24 -13.69 -28.50
N ALA A 41 -10.00 -13.56 -28.95
CA ALA A 41 -8.83 -14.10 -28.25
C ALA A 41 -7.70 -13.06 -28.23
N ARG A 42 -6.98 -12.99 -27.11
CA ARG A 42 -5.80 -12.13 -26.93
C ARG A 42 -4.54 -12.89 -27.28
N GLU A 43 -3.57 -12.19 -27.85
CA GLU A 43 -2.22 -12.71 -27.99
C GLU A 43 -1.53 -12.76 -26.61
N VAL A 44 -0.76 -13.82 -26.38
CA VAL A 44 0.01 -14.04 -25.14
C VAL A 44 1.50 -13.97 -25.45
N TRP A 45 1.93 -14.62 -26.53
CA TRP A 45 3.23 -14.44 -27.19
C TRP A 45 3.17 -14.99 -28.61
N THR A 46 4.07 -14.52 -29.47
CA THR A 46 4.36 -15.07 -30.80
C THR A 46 5.85 -15.36 -30.93
N ASP A 47 6.19 -16.50 -31.54
CA ASP A 47 7.53 -16.86 -32.00
C ASP A 47 7.49 -17.17 -33.50
N GLY A 48 8.08 -16.28 -34.30
CA GLY A 48 8.25 -16.45 -35.75
C GLY A 48 9.59 -17.09 -36.13
N PHE A 49 10.37 -17.61 -35.16
CA PHE A 49 11.64 -18.29 -35.39
C PHE A 49 12.64 -17.49 -36.24
N GLU A 50 12.69 -16.16 -36.09
CA GLU A 50 13.47 -15.24 -36.94
C GLU A 50 14.99 -15.19 -36.62
N GLY A 51 15.45 -15.98 -35.64
CA GLY A 51 16.83 -15.97 -35.17
C GLY A 51 17.81 -16.80 -36.00
N PRO A 52 19.13 -16.68 -35.75
CA PRO A 52 20.14 -17.64 -36.25
C PRO A 52 20.12 -18.99 -35.49
N GLY A 53 19.05 -19.26 -34.74
CA GLY A 53 18.87 -20.34 -33.77
C GLY A 53 17.53 -20.17 -33.05
N LEU A 54 17.24 -21.06 -32.11
CA LEU A 54 16.03 -21.03 -31.27
C LEU A 54 16.14 -19.98 -30.15
N ASP A 55 15.00 -19.54 -29.64
CA ASP A 55 14.91 -18.79 -28.38
C ASP A 55 15.25 -19.69 -27.18
N ASP A 56 15.83 -19.12 -26.12
CA ASP A 56 16.20 -19.83 -24.88
C ASP A 56 14.98 -20.43 -24.14
N ALA A 57 13.75 -20.03 -24.50
CA ALA A 57 12.50 -20.61 -24.00
C ALA A 57 12.17 -22.02 -24.55
N TRP A 58 12.97 -22.58 -25.47
CA TRP A 58 12.74 -23.91 -26.07
C TRP A 58 13.82 -24.94 -25.72
N GLU A 59 13.37 -26.13 -25.33
CA GLU A 59 14.22 -27.32 -25.19
C GLU A 59 14.17 -28.19 -26.46
N ASP A 60 15.32 -28.44 -27.10
CA ASP A 60 15.45 -29.24 -28.33
C ASP A 60 15.64 -30.75 -28.03
N TYR A 61 14.60 -31.54 -28.30
CA TYR A 61 14.61 -33.01 -28.23
C TYR A 61 14.79 -33.68 -29.61
N GLY A 62 15.33 -32.95 -30.60
CA GLY A 62 15.56 -33.42 -31.96
C GLY A 62 16.89 -34.14 -32.21
N GLU A 63 17.88 -34.00 -31.32
CA GLU A 63 19.27 -34.47 -31.54
C GLU A 63 19.90 -33.89 -32.84
N GLY A 64 19.61 -32.62 -33.14
CA GLY A 64 20.11 -31.94 -34.35
C GLY A 64 19.32 -32.20 -35.64
N ARG A 65 18.10 -32.78 -35.52
CA ARG A 65 17.10 -32.88 -36.61
C ARG A 65 16.09 -31.71 -36.63
N ILE A 66 16.32 -30.69 -35.82
CA ILE A 66 15.56 -29.44 -35.81
C ILE A 66 16.51 -28.30 -36.18
N ALA A 67 16.05 -27.36 -37.00
CA ALA A 67 16.83 -26.19 -37.41
C ALA A 67 15.95 -25.00 -37.80
N VAL A 68 16.32 -23.82 -37.34
CA VAL A 68 15.76 -22.55 -37.84
C VAL A 68 16.46 -22.16 -39.15
N ARG A 69 15.71 -21.89 -40.22
CA ARG A 69 16.27 -21.67 -41.57
C ARG A 69 15.36 -20.91 -42.54
N ALA A 70 15.98 -20.18 -43.47
CA ALA A 70 15.30 -19.28 -44.42
C ALA A 70 14.44 -19.98 -45.49
N ASP A 71 14.68 -21.26 -45.79
CA ASP A 71 13.82 -22.05 -46.69
C ASP A 71 12.61 -22.68 -45.99
N ALA A 72 12.50 -22.50 -44.67
CA ALA A 72 11.37 -22.91 -43.83
C ALA A 72 10.48 -21.73 -43.38
N ALA A 73 10.69 -20.54 -43.95
CA ALA A 73 9.95 -19.32 -43.62
C ALA A 73 8.66 -19.16 -44.47
N ARG A 74 7.62 -18.59 -43.87
CA ARG A 74 6.43 -18.04 -44.54
C ARG A 74 6.65 -16.56 -44.75
N ALA A 75 6.61 -16.07 -46.00
CA ALA A 75 6.78 -14.63 -46.24
C ALA A 75 5.69 -13.81 -45.49
N PRO A 76 6.05 -12.79 -44.70
CA PRO A 76 7.28 -11.98 -44.80
C PRO A 76 8.51 -12.45 -44.01
N SER A 77 8.43 -13.53 -43.21
CA SER A 77 9.51 -13.98 -42.31
C SER A 77 10.83 -14.27 -43.04
N ALA A 78 11.95 -14.04 -42.37
CA ALA A 78 13.31 -14.26 -42.87
C ALA A 78 13.88 -15.66 -42.53
N ALA A 79 13.39 -16.29 -41.47
CA ALA A 79 13.60 -17.70 -41.13
C ALA A 79 12.31 -18.33 -40.58
N GLY A 80 12.27 -19.66 -40.54
CA GLY A 80 11.20 -20.43 -39.90
C GLY A 80 11.73 -21.78 -39.40
N LEU A 81 10.91 -22.54 -38.69
CA LEU A 81 11.31 -23.77 -38.01
C LEU A 81 11.17 -25.01 -38.92
N ALA A 82 12.26 -25.74 -39.12
CA ALA A 82 12.26 -27.01 -39.84
C ALA A 82 12.46 -28.21 -38.89
N VAL A 83 11.59 -29.21 -38.99
CA VAL A 83 11.63 -30.45 -38.18
C VAL A 83 11.72 -31.68 -39.09
N ASP A 84 12.83 -32.42 -39.03
CA ASP A 84 12.99 -33.69 -39.77
C ASP A 84 12.32 -34.86 -39.03
N LEU A 85 11.22 -35.37 -39.60
CA LEU A 85 10.43 -36.47 -39.05
C LEU A 85 11.16 -37.82 -39.11
N SER A 86 12.32 -37.91 -39.77
CA SER A 86 12.99 -39.17 -40.10
C SER A 86 13.51 -39.92 -38.87
N GLY A 87 13.32 -41.24 -38.88
CA GLY A 87 13.78 -42.17 -37.85
C GLY A 87 12.71 -42.60 -36.85
N THR A 88 13.10 -43.49 -35.93
CA THR A 88 12.19 -44.09 -34.93
C THR A 88 12.12 -43.34 -33.61
N GLY A 89 13.04 -42.40 -33.36
CA GLY A 89 13.04 -41.52 -32.19
C GLY A 89 12.10 -40.33 -32.33
N GLN A 90 11.83 -39.68 -31.20
CA GLN A 90 11.12 -38.40 -31.13
C GLN A 90 11.94 -37.29 -31.80
N THR A 91 11.30 -36.18 -32.21
CA THR A 91 11.93 -34.99 -32.80
C THR A 91 11.04 -33.76 -32.58
N TYR A 92 11.12 -33.12 -31.41
CA TYR A 92 10.25 -32.00 -31.06
C TYR A 92 11.00 -30.91 -30.30
N LEU A 93 10.47 -29.69 -30.36
CA LEU A 93 10.74 -28.65 -29.38
C LEU A 93 9.74 -28.76 -28.23
N GLN A 94 10.20 -28.44 -27.02
CA GLN A 94 9.37 -28.35 -25.83
C GLN A 94 9.45 -26.93 -25.25
N ARG A 95 8.30 -26.33 -24.95
CA ARG A 95 8.19 -25.12 -24.12
C ARG A 95 7.54 -25.50 -22.81
N TRP A 96 8.35 -25.50 -21.76
CA TRP A 96 7.92 -25.75 -20.38
C TRP A 96 7.50 -24.42 -19.73
N HIS A 97 6.36 -24.41 -19.02
CA HIS A 97 5.64 -23.19 -18.63
C HIS A 97 5.35 -22.26 -19.83
N MET A 98 4.22 -22.47 -20.51
CA MET A 98 3.79 -21.66 -21.67
C MET A 98 3.53 -20.17 -21.37
N THR A 99 3.65 -19.72 -20.12
CA THR A 99 3.55 -18.31 -19.67
C THR A 99 4.65 -18.04 -18.64
N GLU A 100 5.03 -16.78 -18.43
CA GLU A 100 6.03 -16.42 -17.42
C GLU A 100 5.57 -16.84 -16.00
N TRP A 101 6.53 -17.03 -15.09
CA TRP A 101 6.25 -17.51 -13.73
C TRP A 101 5.85 -16.33 -12.80
N PRO A 102 4.84 -16.47 -11.90
CA PRO A 102 3.97 -17.63 -11.73
C PRO A 102 3.00 -17.79 -12.92
N PRO A 103 2.80 -19.03 -13.40
CA PRO A 103 2.07 -19.31 -14.63
C PRO A 103 0.61 -18.84 -14.54
N LEU A 104 0.03 -18.53 -15.68
CA LEU A 104 -1.42 -18.42 -15.80
C LEU A 104 -2.02 -19.82 -15.72
N GLU A 105 -2.40 -20.23 -14.51
CA GLU A 105 -2.88 -21.59 -14.18
C GLU A 105 -4.28 -21.91 -14.73
N TYR A 106 -5.09 -20.92 -15.11
CA TYR A 106 -6.52 -21.12 -15.46
C TYR A 106 -7.02 -20.38 -16.72
N PRO A 107 -6.34 -20.45 -17.88
CA PRO A 107 -6.90 -19.95 -19.14
C PRO A 107 -8.01 -20.90 -19.63
N ARG A 108 -9.27 -20.61 -19.26
CA ARG A 108 -10.48 -21.38 -19.62
C ARG A 108 -10.48 -21.78 -21.11
N ASP A 109 -10.13 -20.83 -21.99
CA ASP A 109 -10.01 -21.05 -23.42
C ASP A 109 -8.56 -20.80 -23.87
N THR A 110 -7.88 -21.82 -24.40
CA THR A 110 -6.50 -21.74 -24.91
C THR A 110 -6.42 -22.17 -26.37
N TYR A 111 -5.63 -21.44 -27.18
CA TYR A 111 -5.41 -21.75 -28.60
C TYR A 111 -3.94 -21.59 -29.01
N PHE A 112 -3.51 -22.47 -29.91
CA PHE A 112 -2.18 -22.47 -30.52
C PHE A 112 -2.36 -22.24 -32.02
N ARG A 113 -2.11 -21.02 -32.50
CA ARG A 113 -2.13 -20.65 -33.92
C ARG A 113 -0.72 -20.76 -34.48
N PHE A 114 -0.54 -21.38 -35.63
CA PHE A 114 0.75 -21.42 -36.32
C PHE A 114 0.58 -21.56 -37.82
N SER A 115 1.56 -21.06 -38.56
CA SER A 115 1.77 -21.41 -39.95
C SER A 115 2.38 -22.80 -40.02
N PHE A 116 1.86 -23.66 -40.89
CA PHE A 116 2.34 -25.02 -41.10
C PHE A 116 2.46 -25.36 -42.58
N ARG A 117 3.48 -26.14 -42.93
CA ARG A 117 3.66 -26.67 -44.27
C ARG A 117 4.23 -28.10 -44.25
N PRO A 118 3.60 -29.08 -44.92
CA PRO A 118 4.11 -30.46 -44.98
C PRO A 118 5.48 -30.62 -45.66
N HIS A 119 5.80 -29.72 -46.59
CA HIS A 119 7.10 -29.61 -47.27
C HIS A 119 7.65 -30.97 -47.79
N GLY A 120 6.81 -31.69 -48.52
CA GLY A 120 7.19 -32.96 -49.17
C GLY A 120 7.53 -34.11 -48.21
N ALA A 121 7.17 -34.01 -46.93
CA ALA A 121 7.31 -35.12 -45.98
C ALA A 121 6.51 -36.35 -46.44
N SER A 122 7.00 -37.55 -46.10
CA SER A 122 6.30 -38.80 -46.43
C SER A 122 5.79 -39.45 -45.16
N ILE A 123 4.46 -39.57 -45.07
CA ILE A 123 3.75 -40.31 -44.02
C ILE A 123 3.23 -41.61 -44.66
N PRO A 124 3.81 -42.79 -44.38
CA PRO A 124 3.40 -44.03 -45.03
C PRO A 124 1.94 -44.40 -44.74
N ALA A 125 1.26 -45.02 -45.72
CA ALA A 125 -0.13 -45.45 -45.55
C ALA A 125 -0.29 -46.41 -44.35
N GLY A 126 -1.12 -46.03 -43.37
CA GLY A 126 -1.29 -46.74 -42.11
C GLY A 126 -0.34 -46.32 -40.98
N ALA A 127 0.45 -45.27 -41.18
CA ALA A 127 1.14 -44.50 -40.15
C ALA A 127 0.57 -43.07 -40.08
N ASP A 128 0.86 -42.37 -39.00
CA ASP A 128 0.60 -40.95 -38.80
C ASP A 128 1.86 -40.27 -38.22
N ALA A 129 1.75 -39.00 -37.84
CA ALA A 129 2.69 -38.35 -36.92
C ALA A 129 1.95 -37.32 -36.07
N ALA A 130 2.18 -37.26 -34.75
CA ALA A 130 1.90 -36.03 -34.02
C ALA A 130 2.77 -34.89 -34.58
N LEU A 131 2.17 -33.72 -34.79
CA LEU A 131 2.81 -32.44 -35.15
C LEU A 131 2.83 -31.44 -33.99
N LEU A 132 1.88 -31.57 -33.07
CA LEU A 132 1.72 -30.74 -31.89
C LEU A 132 1.07 -31.60 -30.79
N ARG A 133 1.48 -31.39 -29.54
CA ARG A 133 0.77 -31.85 -28.34
C ARG A 133 0.82 -30.81 -27.23
N VAL A 134 -0.29 -30.65 -26.55
CA VAL A 134 -0.45 -29.85 -25.33
C VAL A 134 -0.62 -30.81 -24.15
N ARG A 135 0.05 -30.53 -23.03
CA ARG A 135 -0.02 -31.34 -21.80
C ARG A 135 -0.15 -30.47 -20.54
N ASP A 136 -0.59 -31.10 -19.46
CA ASP A 136 -0.49 -30.59 -18.08
C ASP A 136 0.90 -30.88 -17.47
N THR A 137 1.05 -30.69 -16.15
CA THR A 137 2.28 -31.01 -15.40
C THR A 137 2.54 -32.51 -15.24
N ASP A 138 1.48 -33.30 -15.14
CA ASP A 138 1.52 -34.75 -14.91
C ASP A 138 1.69 -35.55 -16.23
N TRP A 139 1.92 -34.83 -17.33
CA TRP A 139 2.14 -35.33 -18.68
C TRP A 139 0.93 -36.02 -19.32
N ASN A 140 -0.28 -35.77 -18.84
CA ASN A 140 -1.50 -36.19 -19.53
C ASN A 140 -1.64 -35.45 -20.87
N LEU A 141 -2.33 -36.06 -21.84
CA LEU A 141 -2.58 -35.40 -23.13
C LEU A 141 -3.83 -34.53 -23.00
N MET A 142 -3.72 -33.24 -23.33
CA MET A 142 -4.85 -32.31 -23.32
C MET A 142 -5.45 -32.17 -24.72
N VAL A 143 -4.60 -31.89 -25.71
CA VAL A 143 -4.98 -31.98 -27.14
C VAL A 143 -3.73 -32.22 -27.98
N GLY A 144 -3.85 -32.92 -29.09
CA GLY A 144 -2.78 -33.03 -30.09
C GLY A 144 -3.29 -32.83 -31.51
N LEU A 145 -2.34 -32.78 -32.45
CA LEU A 145 -2.61 -32.71 -33.89
C LEU A 145 -1.86 -33.84 -34.60
N ARG A 146 -2.60 -34.70 -35.30
CA ARG A 146 -2.06 -35.79 -36.12
C ARG A 146 -2.01 -35.39 -37.59
N LEU A 147 -0.91 -35.71 -38.26
CA LEU A 147 -0.74 -35.68 -39.71
C LEU A 147 -0.81 -37.10 -40.27
N THR A 148 -1.61 -37.29 -41.31
CA THR A 148 -1.63 -38.49 -42.17
C THR A 148 -1.48 -38.09 -43.63
N GLN A 149 -1.26 -39.05 -44.52
CA GLN A 149 -1.12 -38.81 -45.97
C GLN A 149 -1.78 -39.95 -46.74
N ASP A 150 -2.48 -39.62 -47.82
CA ASP A 150 -3.14 -40.59 -48.69
C ASP A 150 -2.89 -40.26 -50.19
N ALA A 151 -3.77 -40.70 -51.10
CA ALA A 151 -3.66 -40.40 -52.53
C ALA A 151 -4.27 -39.04 -52.95
N ALA A 152 -4.98 -38.34 -52.05
CA ALA A 152 -5.56 -37.02 -52.27
C ALA A 152 -4.66 -35.89 -51.74
N GLY A 153 -3.97 -36.11 -50.61
CA GLY A 153 -3.02 -35.15 -50.07
C GLY A 153 -2.55 -35.49 -48.65
N TYR A 154 -2.26 -34.45 -47.87
CA TYR A 154 -2.03 -34.57 -46.44
C TYR A 154 -3.33 -34.32 -45.68
N HIS A 155 -3.48 -34.92 -44.51
CA HIS A 155 -4.68 -34.81 -43.70
C HIS A 155 -4.31 -34.51 -42.25
N VAL A 156 -4.85 -33.43 -41.69
CA VAL A 156 -4.70 -33.09 -40.26
C VAL A 156 -5.99 -33.33 -39.47
N ALA A 157 -5.87 -33.95 -38.30
CA ALA A 157 -6.97 -34.29 -37.40
C ALA A 157 -6.56 -34.13 -35.93
N LEU A 158 -7.54 -33.95 -35.04
CA LEU A 158 -7.31 -33.83 -33.60
C LEU A 158 -6.90 -35.18 -32.98
N GLU A 159 -5.93 -35.14 -32.07
CA GLU A 159 -5.68 -36.20 -31.09
C GLU A 159 -6.42 -35.87 -29.79
N LEU A 160 -7.25 -36.80 -29.31
CA LEU A 160 -8.05 -36.66 -28.10
C LEU A 160 -7.22 -37.03 -26.85
N PRO A 161 -7.64 -36.62 -25.62
CA PRO A 161 -6.95 -36.98 -24.38
C PRO A 161 -6.68 -38.48 -24.16
N ASP A 162 -7.53 -39.36 -24.70
CA ASP A 162 -7.35 -40.82 -24.62
C ASP A 162 -6.32 -41.39 -25.63
N GLY A 163 -5.73 -40.53 -26.47
CA GLY A 163 -4.80 -40.89 -27.53
C GLY A 163 -5.46 -41.41 -28.81
N SER A 164 -6.80 -41.36 -28.91
CA SER A 164 -7.51 -41.60 -30.16
C SER A 164 -7.42 -40.39 -31.11
N VAL A 165 -7.79 -40.58 -32.37
CA VAL A 165 -7.76 -39.55 -33.42
C VAL A 165 -9.17 -39.32 -33.94
N ASP A 166 -9.60 -38.07 -34.05
CA ASP A 166 -10.94 -37.76 -34.53
C ASP A 166 -11.15 -38.23 -35.98
N ALA A 167 -12.37 -38.67 -36.29
CA ALA A 167 -12.74 -39.15 -37.61
C ALA A 167 -12.87 -38.03 -38.67
N THR A 168 -12.78 -36.76 -38.27
CA THR A 168 -12.84 -35.60 -39.16
C THR A 168 -11.43 -35.06 -39.38
N SER A 169 -10.98 -35.06 -40.64
CA SER A 169 -9.70 -34.47 -41.04
C SER A 169 -9.89 -33.33 -42.04
N PHE A 170 -8.96 -32.38 -42.04
CA PHE A 170 -8.83 -31.35 -43.05
C PHE A 170 -7.74 -31.75 -44.04
N LEU A 171 -8.06 -31.66 -45.34
CA LEU A 171 -7.11 -31.87 -46.43
C LEU A 171 -6.19 -30.65 -46.55
N LEU A 172 -4.88 -30.88 -46.52
CA LEU A 172 -3.84 -29.89 -46.82
C LEU A 172 -3.13 -30.28 -48.12
N ASP A 173 -2.65 -29.29 -48.87
CA ASP A 173 -1.69 -29.51 -49.95
C ASP A 173 -0.23 -29.32 -49.45
N ASP A 174 0.70 -28.90 -50.30
CA ASP A 174 2.14 -28.80 -49.97
C ASP A 174 2.63 -27.33 -49.91
N ASP A 175 1.71 -26.40 -49.67
CA ASP A 175 1.95 -24.97 -49.40
C ASP A 175 1.68 -24.61 -47.92
N TRP A 176 1.75 -23.32 -47.59
CA TRP A 176 1.55 -22.79 -46.24
C TRP A 176 0.07 -22.66 -45.85
N HIS A 177 -0.34 -23.46 -44.87
CA HIS A 177 -1.65 -23.37 -44.21
C HIS A 177 -1.52 -22.71 -42.84
N THR A 178 -2.61 -22.11 -42.37
CA THR A 178 -2.73 -21.53 -41.02
C THR A 178 -3.55 -22.49 -40.17
N ILE A 179 -2.93 -23.13 -39.17
CA ILE A 179 -3.58 -24.11 -38.31
C ILE A 179 -3.81 -23.50 -36.92
N VAL A 180 -4.98 -23.76 -36.33
CA VAL A 180 -5.22 -23.51 -34.90
C VAL A 180 -5.71 -24.75 -34.22
N VAL A 181 -5.06 -25.10 -33.12
CA VAL A 181 -5.52 -26.12 -32.17
C VAL A 181 -6.01 -25.40 -30.91
N GLY A 182 -7.25 -25.63 -30.52
CA GLY A 182 -7.87 -25.05 -29.31
C GLY A 182 -8.27 -26.11 -28.30
N VAL A 183 -8.28 -25.74 -27.03
CA VAL A 183 -8.72 -26.58 -25.90
C VAL A 183 -9.35 -25.74 -24.80
N ARG A 184 -10.48 -26.24 -24.30
CA ARG A 184 -11.09 -25.90 -23.02
C ARG A 184 -11.17 -27.18 -22.17
N PRO A 185 -10.42 -27.28 -21.07
CA PRO A 185 -10.46 -28.43 -20.17
C PRO A 185 -11.88 -28.80 -19.73
N HIS A 186 -12.17 -30.10 -19.68
CA HIS A 186 -13.46 -30.72 -19.36
C HIS A 186 -14.69 -30.29 -20.20
N ASP A 187 -14.50 -29.59 -21.33
CA ASP A 187 -15.60 -29.15 -22.22
C ASP A 187 -15.34 -29.55 -23.68
N TRP A 188 -14.37 -28.92 -24.37
CA TRP A 188 -14.16 -29.13 -25.81
C TRP A 188 -12.70 -29.01 -26.27
N ILE A 189 -12.39 -29.64 -27.41
CA ILE A 189 -11.17 -29.42 -28.20
C ILE A 189 -11.53 -29.06 -29.65
N GLY A 190 -10.71 -28.24 -30.30
CA GLY A 190 -11.05 -27.61 -31.58
C GLY A 190 -9.89 -27.52 -32.57
N LEU A 191 -10.22 -27.62 -33.87
CA LEU A 191 -9.28 -27.48 -34.98
C LEU A 191 -9.87 -26.56 -36.05
N TRP A 192 -9.13 -25.49 -36.36
CA TRP A 192 -9.37 -24.58 -37.49
C TRP A 192 -8.21 -24.73 -38.48
N VAL A 193 -8.51 -24.68 -39.78
CA VAL A 193 -7.54 -24.68 -40.87
C VAL A 193 -7.93 -23.59 -41.87
N ASP A 194 -7.05 -22.61 -42.04
CA ASP A 194 -7.26 -21.37 -42.80
C ASP A 194 -8.60 -20.69 -42.41
N ASP A 195 -9.27 -20.03 -43.35
CA ASP A 195 -10.61 -19.44 -43.16
C ASP A 195 -11.75 -20.49 -43.17
N GLY A 196 -11.43 -21.75 -42.84
CA GLY A 196 -12.35 -22.89 -42.87
C GLY A 196 -13.34 -22.93 -41.70
N ALA A 197 -14.41 -23.72 -41.87
CA ALA A 197 -15.32 -24.04 -40.77
C ALA A 197 -14.64 -25.00 -39.78
N PRO A 198 -14.63 -24.73 -38.46
CA PRO A 198 -13.91 -25.53 -37.49
C PRO A 198 -14.51 -26.92 -37.27
N ARG A 199 -13.64 -27.85 -36.84
CA ARG A 199 -14.04 -29.09 -36.17
C ARG A 199 -13.90 -28.86 -34.67
N ILE A 200 -15.02 -28.78 -33.97
CA ILE A 200 -15.09 -28.85 -32.50
C ILE A 200 -15.51 -30.26 -32.10
N VAL A 201 -14.92 -30.78 -31.02
CA VAL A 201 -15.32 -32.00 -30.32
C VAL A 201 -15.75 -31.58 -28.91
N GLU A 202 -17.01 -31.85 -28.54
CA GLU A 202 -17.65 -31.43 -27.29
C GLU A 202 -17.78 -32.62 -26.31
N GLY A 203 -17.88 -32.34 -25.01
CA GLY A 203 -17.99 -33.36 -23.95
C GLY A 203 -16.66 -34.08 -23.69
N VAL A 204 -15.55 -33.35 -23.76
CA VAL A 204 -14.20 -33.92 -23.72
C VAL A 204 -13.66 -33.91 -22.29
N GLU A 205 -13.69 -35.07 -21.64
CA GLU A 205 -13.07 -35.27 -20.34
C GLU A 205 -11.55 -35.19 -20.43
N HIS A 206 -10.94 -34.46 -19.51
CA HIS A 206 -9.50 -34.29 -19.37
C HIS A 206 -9.01 -34.89 -18.04
N ALA A 207 -7.71 -34.80 -17.76
CA ALA A 207 -7.13 -35.25 -16.49
C ALA A 207 -6.84 -34.10 -15.50
N ALA A 208 -6.83 -32.86 -15.98
CA ALA A 208 -6.55 -31.65 -15.24
C ALA A 208 -7.30 -30.45 -15.85
N ASP A 209 -7.56 -29.42 -15.05
CA ASP A 209 -8.29 -28.21 -15.45
C ASP A 209 -7.45 -27.18 -16.24
N PHE A 210 -6.21 -27.52 -16.63
CA PHE A 210 -5.25 -26.56 -17.17
C PHE A 210 -4.23 -27.17 -18.16
N VAL A 211 -3.55 -26.29 -18.90
CA VAL A 211 -2.53 -26.62 -19.90
C VAL A 211 -1.23 -25.88 -19.57
N GLN A 212 -0.07 -26.55 -19.66
CA GLN A 212 1.20 -25.95 -19.25
C GLN A 212 2.44 -26.31 -20.08
N VAL A 213 2.40 -27.37 -20.89
CA VAL A 213 3.53 -27.83 -21.71
C VAL A 213 3.11 -27.90 -23.18
N LEU A 214 3.87 -27.25 -24.06
CA LEU A 214 3.70 -27.34 -25.52
C LEU A 214 4.84 -28.14 -26.14
N LEU A 215 4.49 -29.18 -26.89
CA LEU A 215 5.40 -29.99 -27.69
C LEU A 215 5.12 -29.73 -29.18
N LEU A 216 6.10 -29.25 -29.94
CA LEU A 216 5.97 -28.87 -31.35
C LEU A 216 6.93 -29.71 -32.23
N GLY A 217 6.42 -30.28 -33.32
CA GLY A 217 7.13 -31.29 -34.12
C GLY A 217 6.63 -32.69 -33.79
N LYS A 218 7.52 -33.69 -33.76
CA LYS A 218 7.21 -35.12 -33.61
C LYS A 218 7.48 -35.65 -32.19
N PRO A 219 6.57 -35.53 -31.22
CA PRO A 219 6.73 -36.12 -29.89
C PRO A 219 6.54 -37.65 -29.86
N ASP A 220 6.26 -38.32 -30.97
CA ASP A 220 6.14 -39.79 -31.04
C ASP A 220 7.48 -40.50 -31.28
N GLY A 221 7.81 -41.46 -30.41
CA GLY A 221 9.02 -42.29 -30.51
C GLY A 221 8.73 -43.80 -30.44
N ASN A 222 9.79 -44.61 -30.56
CA ASN A 222 9.77 -46.08 -30.51
C ASN A 222 8.90 -46.74 -31.60
N TRP A 223 8.86 -46.12 -32.79
CA TRP A 223 8.19 -46.67 -33.97
C TRP A 223 8.72 -48.07 -34.36
N SER A 224 7.80 -49.01 -34.57
CA SER A 224 8.10 -50.41 -34.93
C SER A 224 7.60 -50.82 -36.33
N GLY A 225 6.91 -49.92 -37.03
CA GLY A 225 6.41 -50.08 -38.40
C GLY A 225 7.02 -49.07 -39.37
N PRO A 226 6.35 -48.79 -40.50
CA PRO A 226 6.72 -47.70 -41.41
C PRO A 226 6.78 -46.36 -40.66
N THR A 227 7.88 -45.62 -40.81
CA THR A 227 8.08 -44.33 -40.13
C THR A 227 7.80 -43.14 -41.05
N PRO A 228 7.20 -42.05 -40.52
CA PRO A 228 7.34 -40.72 -41.09
C PRO A 228 8.79 -40.36 -41.46
N SER A 229 8.97 -39.55 -42.51
CA SER A 229 10.29 -39.12 -42.98
C SER A 229 10.22 -37.82 -43.80
N GLY A 230 11.37 -37.15 -43.97
CA GLY A 230 11.43 -35.82 -44.56
C GLY A 230 11.13 -34.70 -43.57
N THR A 231 11.17 -33.46 -44.02
CA THR A 231 11.13 -32.27 -43.17
C THR A 231 9.84 -31.48 -43.35
N VAL A 232 9.09 -31.27 -42.27
CA VAL A 232 7.97 -30.32 -42.21
C VAL A 232 8.45 -28.95 -41.75
N HIS A 233 7.69 -27.89 -42.04
CA HIS A 233 7.97 -26.51 -41.63
C HIS A 233 6.86 -25.92 -40.75
N PHE A 234 7.25 -25.08 -39.79
CA PHE A 234 6.39 -24.29 -38.91
C PHE A 234 6.88 -22.83 -38.87
N ASP A 235 5.95 -21.88 -38.75
CA ASP A 235 6.23 -20.44 -38.61
C ASP A 235 5.10 -19.77 -37.80
N ASP A 236 5.23 -18.50 -37.44
CA ASP A 236 4.21 -17.66 -36.77
C ASP A 236 3.54 -18.28 -35.52
N LEU A 237 4.26 -19.08 -34.71
CA LEU A 237 3.64 -19.80 -33.59
C LEU A 237 3.20 -18.83 -32.50
N THR A 238 1.89 -18.74 -32.32
CA THR A 238 1.21 -17.85 -31.40
C THR A 238 0.48 -18.64 -30.33
N LEU A 239 0.69 -18.29 -29.06
CA LEU A 239 -0.23 -18.63 -27.97
C LEU A 239 -1.32 -17.55 -27.86
N LEU A 240 -2.58 -17.97 -27.89
CA LEU A 240 -3.75 -17.13 -27.67
C LEU A 240 -4.56 -17.66 -26.47
N PHE A 241 -5.15 -16.76 -25.69
CA PHE A 241 -6.18 -17.10 -24.70
C PHE A 241 -7.50 -16.41 -25.04
N GLY A 242 -8.63 -16.99 -24.64
CA GLY A 242 -9.94 -16.34 -24.73
C GLY A 242 -9.93 -14.95 -24.09
N ALA A 243 -10.56 -13.99 -24.76
CA ALA A 243 -10.66 -12.60 -24.31
C ALA A 243 -12.12 -12.24 -24.08
N TYR A 244 -12.44 -11.82 -22.86
CA TYR A 244 -13.78 -11.43 -22.42
C TYR A 244 -13.76 -9.91 -22.19
N PRO A 245 -14.24 -9.07 -23.12
CA PRO A 245 -14.20 -7.61 -22.95
C PRO A 245 -15.10 -7.14 -21.80
N GLU A 246 -16.16 -7.89 -21.54
CA GLU A 246 -17.11 -7.65 -20.46
C GLU A 246 -17.29 -8.96 -19.67
N LEU A 247 -17.16 -8.89 -18.34
CA LEU A 247 -17.47 -9.98 -17.41
C LEU A 247 -18.44 -9.46 -16.36
N TRP A 248 -19.49 -10.23 -16.06
CA TRP A 248 -20.43 -9.93 -14.98
C TRP A 248 -20.30 -10.95 -13.86
N VAL A 249 -20.34 -10.48 -12.60
CA VAL A 249 -20.24 -11.32 -11.41
C VAL A 249 -21.33 -10.95 -10.41
N ASP A 250 -22.06 -11.94 -9.89
CA ASP A 250 -23.09 -11.78 -8.86
C ASP A 250 -22.91 -12.87 -7.78
N PRO A 251 -22.58 -12.52 -6.53
CA PRO A 251 -22.22 -13.49 -5.49
C PRO A 251 -23.43 -14.26 -4.95
N ALA A 252 -24.66 -13.81 -5.25
CA ALA A 252 -25.90 -14.40 -4.75
C ALA A 252 -26.69 -15.16 -5.83
N ALA A 253 -26.58 -14.76 -7.10
CA ALA A 253 -27.33 -15.33 -8.22
C ALA A 253 -26.45 -15.88 -9.37
N GLY A 254 -25.14 -15.67 -9.33
CA GLY A 254 -24.20 -16.19 -10.32
C GLY A 254 -23.84 -17.66 -10.12
N ASP A 255 -23.19 -18.22 -11.15
CA ASP A 255 -22.59 -19.56 -11.13
C ASP A 255 -21.24 -19.50 -11.87
N ASP A 256 -20.20 -20.08 -11.29
CA ASP A 256 -18.85 -20.11 -11.87
C ASP A 256 -18.77 -21.05 -13.10
N ALA A 257 -19.77 -21.92 -13.28
CA ALA A 257 -19.98 -22.69 -14.51
C ALA A 257 -20.51 -21.84 -15.69
N ASN A 258 -20.92 -20.58 -15.47
CA ASN A 258 -21.33 -19.70 -16.55
C ASN A 258 -20.11 -19.15 -17.33
N GLU A 259 -20.34 -18.73 -18.57
CA GLU A 259 -19.34 -17.98 -19.34
C GLU A 259 -18.97 -16.65 -18.69
N GLY A 260 -19.88 -16.02 -17.93
CA GLY A 260 -19.68 -14.71 -17.33
C GLY A 260 -19.83 -13.53 -18.31
N ASN A 261 -19.85 -13.80 -19.61
CA ASN A 261 -19.91 -12.82 -20.71
C ASN A 261 -21.31 -12.26 -21.01
N ALA A 262 -22.26 -12.42 -20.09
CA ALA A 262 -23.57 -11.75 -20.16
C ALA A 262 -24.17 -11.55 -18.75
N ARG A 263 -24.74 -10.37 -18.48
CA ARG A 263 -25.43 -10.02 -17.22
C ARG A 263 -26.60 -10.95 -16.83
N ALA A 264 -27.06 -11.81 -17.74
CA ALA A 264 -28.09 -12.83 -17.48
C ALA A 264 -27.52 -14.21 -17.09
N ALA A 265 -26.21 -14.40 -17.20
CA ALA A 265 -25.46 -15.58 -16.78
C ALA A 265 -24.09 -15.15 -16.19
N PRO A 266 -24.10 -14.42 -15.05
CA PRO A 266 -22.87 -13.94 -14.43
C PRO A 266 -22.10 -15.07 -13.74
N LEU A 267 -20.79 -14.88 -13.57
CA LEU A 267 -19.97 -15.66 -12.64
C LEU A 267 -20.45 -15.43 -11.21
N ARG A 268 -20.03 -16.28 -10.26
CA ARG A 268 -20.29 -16.06 -8.84
C ARG A 268 -19.11 -15.42 -8.12
N SER A 269 -17.90 -15.83 -8.49
CA SER A 269 -16.63 -15.39 -7.85
C SER A 269 -15.90 -14.32 -8.67
N LEU A 270 -15.46 -13.28 -7.98
CA LEU A 270 -14.59 -12.23 -8.53
C LEU A 270 -13.18 -12.77 -8.79
N ALA A 271 -12.69 -13.73 -8.00
CA ALA A 271 -11.41 -14.38 -8.24
C ALA A 271 -11.36 -15.16 -9.57
N LEU A 272 -12.48 -15.75 -10.02
CA LEU A 272 -12.55 -16.34 -11.36
C LEU A 272 -12.60 -15.25 -12.46
N ALA A 273 -13.33 -14.16 -12.25
CA ALA A 273 -13.32 -13.03 -13.19
C ALA A 273 -11.92 -12.42 -13.35
N ALA A 274 -11.16 -12.31 -12.27
CA ALA A 274 -9.77 -11.83 -12.28
C ALA A 274 -8.81 -12.79 -13.01
N LYS A 275 -9.04 -14.11 -12.94
CA LYS A 275 -8.31 -15.13 -13.74
C LYS A 275 -8.64 -15.06 -15.23
N LEU A 276 -9.89 -14.75 -15.58
CA LEU A 276 -10.38 -14.65 -16.97
C LEU A 276 -10.10 -13.29 -17.63
N SER A 277 -9.67 -12.29 -16.85
CA SER A 277 -9.45 -10.93 -17.33
C SER A 277 -8.30 -10.81 -18.34
N ALA A 278 -8.39 -9.78 -19.16
CA ALA A 278 -7.47 -9.43 -20.23
C ALA A 278 -7.29 -7.90 -20.30
N PRO A 279 -6.27 -7.38 -21.00
CA PRO A 279 -6.25 -5.97 -21.41
C PRO A 279 -7.59 -5.54 -22.01
N GLY A 280 -8.16 -4.46 -21.46
CA GLY A 280 -9.45 -3.91 -21.87
C GLY A 280 -10.69 -4.58 -21.27
N THR A 281 -10.56 -5.68 -20.51
CA THR A 281 -11.70 -6.28 -19.79
C THR A 281 -12.28 -5.32 -18.75
N THR A 282 -13.60 -5.18 -18.74
CA THR A 282 -14.36 -4.58 -17.63
C THR A 282 -15.11 -5.68 -16.87
N VAL A 283 -14.92 -5.73 -15.55
CA VAL A 283 -15.57 -6.64 -14.61
C VAL A 283 -16.64 -5.87 -13.85
N HIS A 284 -17.89 -6.16 -14.17
CA HIS A 284 -19.10 -5.61 -13.56
C HIS A 284 -19.51 -6.43 -12.33
N LEU A 285 -19.51 -5.78 -11.16
CA LEU A 285 -19.79 -6.39 -9.86
C LEU A 285 -21.18 -5.99 -9.37
N ALA A 286 -22.10 -6.96 -9.30
CA ALA A 286 -23.45 -6.74 -8.78
C ALA A 286 -23.42 -6.46 -7.26
N PRO A 287 -24.36 -5.64 -6.72
CA PRO A 287 -24.40 -5.32 -5.30
C PRO A 287 -24.45 -6.56 -4.39
N GLY A 288 -23.48 -6.69 -3.48
CA GLY A 288 -23.32 -7.87 -2.63
C GLY A 288 -22.04 -7.87 -1.79
N ASP A 289 -21.95 -8.87 -0.92
CA ASP A 289 -20.77 -9.16 -0.09
C ASP A 289 -20.02 -10.37 -0.70
N TYR A 290 -18.84 -10.14 -1.26
CA TYR A 290 -17.96 -11.12 -1.91
C TYR A 290 -16.91 -11.62 -0.89
N ARG A 291 -17.02 -12.87 -0.43
CA ARG A 291 -16.15 -13.43 0.63
C ARG A 291 -14.96 -14.18 0.05
N GLU A 292 -14.03 -13.44 -0.53
CA GLU A 292 -12.89 -13.97 -1.28
C GLU A 292 -11.69 -13.01 -1.26
N SER A 293 -10.48 -13.57 -1.37
CA SER A 293 -9.25 -12.83 -1.66
C SER A 293 -9.01 -12.82 -3.17
N VAL A 294 -8.65 -11.67 -3.74
CA VAL A 294 -8.64 -11.45 -5.19
C VAL A 294 -7.23 -11.12 -5.66
N ALA A 295 -6.61 -12.04 -6.39
CA ALA A 295 -5.23 -11.89 -6.86
C ALA A 295 -5.18 -11.80 -8.39
N LEU A 296 -4.71 -10.68 -8.92
CA LEU A 296 -4.64 -10.44 -10.37
C LEU A 296 -3.38 -11.07 -10.96
N ARG A 297 -3.49 -11.56 -12.20
CA ARG A 297 -2.40 -12.29 -12.89
C ARG A 297 -2.07 -11.76 -14.29
N VAL A 298 -2.69 -10.66 -14.72
CA VAL A 298 -2.51 -10.03 -16.02
C VAL A 298 -2.31 -8.52 -15.88
N ASP A 299 -1.55 -7.94 -16.80
CA ASP A 299 -1.49 -6.49 -17.03
C ASP A 299 -2.61 -6.06 -17.98
N GLY A 300 -3.05 -4.80 -17.87
CA GLY A 300 -3.66 -4.07 -18.97
C GLY A 300 -2.62 -3.34 -19.83
N THR A 301 -3.05 -2.41 -20.68
CA THR A 301 -2.19 -1.39 -21.29
C THR A 301 -2.70 0.02 -20.97
N ALA A 302 -1.93 1.06 -21.31
CA ALA A 302 -2.36 2.44 -21.13
C ALA A 302 -3.65 2.76 -21.93
N GLU A 303 -3.82 2.13 -23.08
CA GLU A 303 -4.97 2.22 -23.98
C GLU A 303 -6.09 1.24 -23.61
N GLN A 304 -5.73 0.07 -23.05
CA GLN A 304 -6.63 -1.03 -22.71
C GLN A 304 -6.42 -1.46 -21.25
N PRO A 305 -6.73 -0.60 -20.26
CA PRO A 305 -6.64 -0.97 -18.84
C PRO A 305 -7.74 -1.96 -18.47
N ILE A 306 -7.48 -2.77 -17.44
CA ILE A 306 -8.46 -3.71 -16.87
C ILE A 306 -9.25 -2.98 -15.79
N ARG A 307 -10.59 -3.13 -15.77
CA ARG A 307 -11.47 -2.41 -14.84
C ARG A 307 -12.27 -3.35 -13.95
N TYR A 308 -12.44 -2.98 -12.69
CA TYR A 308 -13.33 -3.63 -11.73
C TYR A 308 -14.25 -2.56 -11.15
N VAL A 309 -15.56 -2.70 -11.35
CA VAL A 309 -16.55 -1.62 -11.15
C VAL A 309 -17.79 -2.15 -10.45
N ALA A 310 -18.20 -1.48 -9.36
CA ALA A 310 -19.50 -1.75 -8.72
C ALA A 310 -20.66 -1.26 -9.61
N ASP A 311 -21.51 -2.18 -10.08
CA ASP A 311 -22.64 -1.91 -10.98
C ASP A 311 -23.73 -1.03 -10.32
N GLY A 312 -23.68 -0.87 -8.99
CA GLY A 312 -24.52 0.02 -8.19
C GLY A 312 -23.83 1.29 -7.67
N GLY A 313 -22.54 1.48 -7.94
CA GLY A 313 -21.72 2.57 -7.39
C GLY A 313 -21.27 2.35 -5.92
N ARG A 314 -20.66 3.38 -5.33
CA ARG A 314 -19.94 3.31 -4.04
C ARG A 314 -20.76 2.67 -2.91
N GLY A 315 -20.13 1.76 -2.17
CA GLY A 315 -20.71 1.08 -1.01
C GLY A 315 -21.75 0.00 -1.32
N THR A 316 -22.02 -0.30 -2.61
CA THR A 316 -22.92 -1.39 -3.01
C THR A 316 -22.23 -2.76 -3.11
N VAL A 317 -20.92 -2.78 -3.36
CA VAL A 317 -20.08 -3.97 -3.44
C VAL A 317 -19.07 -3.96 -2.29
N ARG A 318 -18.96 -5.06 -1.56
CA ARG A 318 -17.92 -5.26 -0.53
C ARG A 318 -17.19 -6.56 -0.77
N ILE A 319 -15.87 -6.51 -0.81
CA ILE A 319 -14.98 -7.67 -0.75
C ILE A 319 -14.62 -7.85 0.74
N LEU A 320 -14.89 -9.04 1.29
CA LEU A 320 -14.83 -9.29 2.73
C LEU A 320 -13.84 -10.41 3.09
N GLY A 321 -12.92 -10.12 3.99
CA GLY A 321 -12.02 -11.12 4.59
C GLY A 321 -12.72 -12.02 5.60
N SER A 322 -13.88 -11.59 6.10
CA SER A 322 -14.64 -12.27 7.15
C SER A 322 -15.55 -13.39 6.68
N GLU A 323 -16.00 -14.17 7.66
CA GLU A 323 -17.07 -15.16 7.57
C GLU A 323 -18.14 -14.86 8.62
N PRO A 324 -19.43 -15.07 8.30
CA PRO A 324 -20.51 -14.81 9.24
C PRO A 324 -20.63 -15.95 10.25
N ALA A 325 -21.08 -15.63 11.47
CA ALA A 325 -21.33 -16.61 12.53
C ALA A 325 -22.27 -17.74 12.11
N THR A 326 -23.15 -17.52 11.12
CA THR A 326 -24.05 -18.53 10.54
C THR A 326 -23.34 -19.59 9.68
N ALA A 327 -22.07 -19.38 9.29
CA ALA A 327 -21.28 -20.35 8.53
C ALA A 327 -20.77 -21.53 9.40
N VAL A 328 -20.76 -21.38 10.73
CA VAL A 328 -20.29 -22.37 11.70
C VAL A 328 -21.38 -22.71 12.73
N THR A 329 -21.21 -23.79 13.48
CA THR A 329 -22.18 -24.21 14.51
C THR A 329 -21.71 -23.76 15.89
N TRP A 330 -22.50 -22.89 16.53
CA TRP A 330 -22.25 -22.39 17.87
C TRP A 330 -22.89 -23.26 18.95
N SER A 331 -22.19 -23.43 20.06
CA SER A 331 -22.70 -24.05 21.29
C SER A 331 -22.43 -23.14 22.48
N ARG A 332 -23.32 -23.10 23.48
CA ARG A 332 -23.04 -22.36 24.72
C ARG A 332 -22.01 -23.13 25.55
N LEU A 333 -21.05 -22.42 26.14
CA LEU A 333 -20.13 -22.99 27.12
C LEU A 333 -20.90 -23.31 28.41
N THR A 334 -20.82 -24.54 28.90
CA THR A 334 -21.58 -25.01 30.08
C THR A 334 -20.74 -25.73 31.14
N ASP A 335 -19.51 -26.15 30.80
CA ASP A 335 -18.58 -26.77 31.73
C ASP A 335 -17.35 -25.85 31.87
N PRO A 336 -17.09 -25.28 33.07
CA PRO A 336 -15.94 -24.39 33.29
C PRO A 336 -14.60 -25.15 33.34
N ALA A 337 -14.59 -26.48 33.15
CA ALA A 337 -13.35 -27.26 32.98
C ALA A 337 -12.84 -27.29 31.52
N GLU A 338 -13.57 -26.72 30.55
CA GLU A 338 -13.14 -26.69 29.14
C GLU A 338 -12.09 -25.61 28.84
N ILE A 339 -12.14 -24.46 29.53
CA ILE A 339 -11.18 -23.37 29.43
C ILE A 339 -10.92 -22.72 30.81
N ASP A 340 -9.71 -22.21 31.03
CA ASP A 340 -9.32 -21.49 32.25
C ASP A 340 -9.98 -20.10 32.28
N LEU A 341 -11.13 -19.96 32.94
CA LEU A 341 -11.90 -18.70 33.04
C LEU A 341 -11.56 -17.90 34.32
N PRO A 342 -11.76 -16.57 34.33
CA PRO A 342 -11.54 -15.77 35.52
C PRO A 342 -12.45 -16.17 36.69
N ALA A 343 -11.92 -16.02 37.91
CA ALA A 343 -12.52 -16.51 39.15
C ALA A 343 -13.74 -15.68 39.61
N GLY A 344 -14.85 -15.81 38.89
CA GLY A 344 -16.12 -15.14 39.15
C GLY A 344 -17.21 -15.37 38.09
N VAL A 345 -16.83 -15.88 36.91
CA VAL A 345 -17.75 -16.11 35.78
C VAL A 345 -18.74 -17.25 36.08
N ASP A 346 -20.00 -16.91 36.33
CA ASP A 346 -21.10 -17.89 36.44
C ASP A 346 -21.67 -18.22 35.06
N LEU A 347 -21.32 -19.39 34.52
CA LEU A 347 -21.84 -19.90 33.24
C LEU A 347 -23.36 -20.12 33.20
N ALA A 348 -24.08 -20.08 34.33
CA ALA A 348 -25.54 -20.02 34.31
C ALA A 348 -26.03 -18.69 33.69
N THR A 349 -25.36 -17.58 33.97
CA THR A 349 -25.69 -16.22 33.49
C THR A 349 -24.81 -15.72 32.36
N ALA A 350 -23.53 -16.09 32.32
CA ALA A 350 -22.58 -15.67 31.28
C ALA A 350 -22.97 -16.26 29.92
N ALA A 351 -22.99 -15.42 28.88
CA ALA A 351 -23.41 -15.79 27.55
C ALA A 351 -22.20 -16.11 26.66
N ILE A 352 -21.33 -16.99 27.17
CA ILE A 352 -20.14 -17.45 26.44
C ILE A 352 -20.57 -18.57 25.48
N TRP A 353 -20.29 -18.38 24.21
CA TRP A 353 -20.50 -19.35 23.14
C TRP A 353 -19.16 -19.75 22.54
N LYS A 354 -19.10 -20.95 21.96
CA LYS A 354 -17.91 -21.49 21.28
C LYS A 354 -18.26 -22.11 19.92
N ALA A 355 -17.35 -22.00 18.96
CA ALA A 355 -17.40 -22.65 17.66
C ALA A 355 -16.01 -23.14 17.20
N ASP A 356 -16.00 -24.30 16.53
CA ASP A 356 -14.82 -24.86 15.87
C ASP A 356 -14.58 -24.17 14.52
N LEU A 357 -13.41 -23.53 14.38
CA LEU A 357 -12.93 -22.85 13.18
C LEU A 357 -11.81 -23.63 12.47
N SER A 358 -11.46 -24.84 12.89
CA SER A 358 -10.31 -25.61 12.38
C SER A 358 -10.28 -25.78 10.86
N ARG A 359 -11.44 -25.72 10.19
CA ARG A 359 -11.56 -25.75 8.72
C ARG A 359 -10.91 -24.57 7.99
N TYR A 360 -10.68 -23.46 8.70
CA TYR A 360 -10.03 -22.25 8.17
C TYR A 360 -8.51 -22.25 8.40
N ALA A 361 -7.97 -23.22 9.16
CA ALA A 361 -6.54 -23.40 9.39
C ALA A 361 -5.79 -22.16 9.91
N LEU A 362 -6.45 -21.33 10.74
CA LEU A 362 -5.86 -20.12 11.31
C LEU A 362 -4.67 -20.45 12.22
N GLU A 363 -3.48 -19.96 11.87
CA GLU A 363 -2.26 -20.15 12.68
C GLU A 363 -2.11 -19.09 13.82
N GLU A 364 -2.92 -18.03 13.76
CA GLU A 364 -3.03 -16.96 14.77
C GLU A 364 -4.51 -16.61 15.03
N PRO A 365 -4.86 -15.87 16.11
CA PRO A 365 -6.22 -15.37 16.33
C PRO A 365 -6.72 -14.44 15.22
N PRO A 366 -8.04 -14.47 14.87
CA PRO A 366 -8.65 -13.47 14.00
C PRO A 366 -8.37 -12.05 14.48
N ASN A 367 -7.88 -11.17 13.60
CA ASN A 367 -7.62 -9.77 13.95
C ASN A 367 -8.93 -8.96 14.12
N PHE A 368 -10.05 -9.46 13.57
CA PHE A 368 -11.38 -8.88 13.67
C PHE A 368 -12.42 -9.93 14.05
N VAL A 369 -13.01 -9.77 15.25
CA VAL A 369 -14.34 -10.29 15.56
C VAL A 369 -15.26 -9.08 15.73
N VAL A 370 -16.36 -9.05 14.99
CA VAL A 370 -17.21 -7.84 14.86
C VAL A 370 -18.69 -8.19 14.87
N LEU A 371 -19.53 -7.22 15.24
CA LEU A 371 -20.96 -7.21 14.94
C LEU A 371 -21.20 -6.32 13.72
N ARG A 372 -21.98 -6.79 12.74
CA ARG A 372 -22.32 -6.04 11.52
C ARG A 372 -23.83 -6.00 11.30
N ASP A 373 -24.40 -4.80 11.23
CA ASP A 373 -25.81 -4.55 10.90
C ASP A 373 -25.97 -3.28 10.07
N GLY A 374 -26.80 -3.33 9.02
CA GLY A 374 -27.14 -2.17 8.17
C GLY A 374 -25.99 -1.46 7.44
N GLY A 375 -24.76 -1.96 7.52
CA GLY A 375 -23.53 -1.28 7.07
C GLY A 375 -22.68 -0.67 8.20
N SER A 376 -23.19 -0.65 9.44
CA SER A 376 -22.37 -0.40 10.63
C SER A 376 -21.58 -1.64 11.01
N VAL A 377 -20.35 -1.44 11.49
CA VAL A 377 -19.46 -2.47 12.06
C VAL A 377 -19.04 -2.02 13.45
N VAL A 378 -19.03 -2.94 14.42
CA VAL A 378 -18.60 -2.71 15.80
C VAL A 378 -17.66 -3.85 16.20
N ARG A 379 -16.42 -3.52 16.61
CA ARG A 379 -15.44 -4.51 17.10
C ARG A 379 -15.88 -5.09 18.45
N LEU A 380 -15.63 -6.39 18.62
CA LEU A 380 -15.60 -7.07 19.90
C LEU A 380 -14.15 -7.15 20.39
N THR A 381 -13.92 -6.90 21.68
CA THR A 381 -12.58 -6.79 22.29
C THR A 381 -11.94 -8.16 22.49
N ALA A 382 -10.63 -8.28 22.28
CA ALA A 382 -9.92 -9.50 22.64
C ALA A 382 -9.74 -9.56 24.17
N ALA A 383 -9.98 -10.68 24.83
CA ALA A 383 -9.98 -10.74 26.30
C ALA A 383 -8.55 -10.58 26.91
N ARG A 384 -8.19 -9.51 27.65
CA ARG A 384 -8.92 -8.25 27.91
C ARG A 384 -8.11 -7.00 27.51
N GLU A 385 -8.33 -6.58 26.28
CA GLU A 385 -8.30 -5.18 25.91
C GLU A 385 -9.23 -4.42 26.88
N PRO A 386 -8.76 -3.37 27.56
CA PRO A 386 -9.54 -2.71 28.59
C PRO A 386 -10.78 -2.09 27.97
N ASP A 387 -11.88 -2.02 28.71
CA ASP A 387 -13.02 -1.15 28.41
C ASP A 387 -12.48 0.19 27.86
N GLU A 388 -12.73 0.52 26.58
CA GLU A 388 -12.10 1.62 25.83
C GLU A 388 -12.57 3.02 26.31
N ARG A 389 -12.42 3.27 27.60
CA ARG A 389 -12.92 4.45 28.28
C ARG A 389 -12.03 5.65 27.96
N ILE A 390 -12.48 6.48 27.04
CA ILE A 390 -11.80 7.69 26.62
C ILE A 390 -12.64 8.90 27.07
N ASP A 391 -12.64 9.21 28.37
CA ASP A 391 -13.33 10.37 28.94
C ASP A 391 -12.83 11.70 28.35
N THR A 392 -11.53 11.78 28.06
CA THR A 392 -10.89 12.89 27.36
C THR A 392 -10.44 12.40 25.96
N PRO A 393 -11.03 12.88 24.85
CA PRO A 393 -10.80 12.31 23.51
C PRO A 393 -9.34 12.15 23.05
N TRP A 394 -8.42 12.94 23.58
CA TRP A 394 -6.99 12.92 23.23
C TRP A 394 -6.09 12.21 24.27
N LYS A 395 -6.66 11.45 25.20
CA LYS A 395 -5.93 10.69 26.23
C LYS A 395 -6.23 9.19 26.19
N HIS A 396 -5.92 8.52 25.07
CA HIS A 396 -6.32 7.12 24.83
C HIS A 396 -5.79 6.11 25.87
N HIS A 397 -4.71 6.41 26.60
CA HIS A 397 -4.13 5.55 27.63
C HIS A 397 -4.27 6.10 29.07
N GLU A 398 -5.24 7.00 29.34
CA GLU A 398 -5.43 7.58 30.69
C GLU A 398 -5.77 6.53 31.75
N PHE A 399 -6.62 5.56 31.41
CA PHE A 399 -7.15 4.56 32.35
C PHE A 399 -6.51 3.16 32.23
N TRP A 400 -5.46 3.01 31.41
CA TRP A 400 -4.62 1.80 31.42
C TRP A 400 -3.86 1.69 32.76
N TRP A 401 -3.38 0.50 33.13
CA TRP A 401 -2.51 0.32 34.30
C TRP A 401 -1.11 0.90 34.05
N ALA A 402 -0.35 1.27 35.10
CA ALA A 402 0.98 1.86 35.01
C ALA A 402 2.03 1.01 35.74
N ALA A 403 3.13 0.68 35.06
CA ALA A 403 4.17 -0.14 35.67
C ALA A 403 4.98 0.57 36.78
N GLU A 404 5.27 -0.16 37.85
CA GLU A 404 6.18 0.26 38.93
C GLU A 404 7.64 0.34 38.48
N GLY A 405 8.01 -0.39 37.43
CA GLY A 405 9.36 -0.40 36.86
C GLY A 405 9.57 -1.48 35.79
N GLY A 406 10.81 -1.59 35.31
CA GLY A 406 11.18 -2.53 34.24
C GLY A 406 11.86 -3.78 34.79
N SER A 407 13.18 -3.74 34.89
CA SER A 407 14.02 -4.83 35.43
C SER A 407 13.96 -4.93 36.97
N ALA A 408 13.62 -3.83 37.64
CA ALA A 408 13.28 -3.73 39.05
C ALA A 408 12.23 -2.62 39.26
N VAL A 409 11.59 -2.59 40.43
CA VAL A 409 10.73 -1.47 40.85
C VAL A 409 11.57 -0.20 40.97
N THR A 410 11.09 0.91 40.41
CA THR A 410 11.74 2.23 40.52
C THR A 410 11.54 2.81 41.92
N THR A 411 12.61 3.39 42.48
CA THR A 411 12.67 3.84 43.89
C THR A 411 13.01 5.32 44.04
N CYS A 412 12.78 6.10 42.99
CA CYS A 412 13.05 7.53 42.89
C CYS A 412 11.91 8.21 42.10
N GLU A 413 11.91 9.54 42.07
CA GLU A 413 10.94 10.35 41.33
C GLU A 413 11.67 11.03 40.15
N PRO A 414 11.55 10.54 38.91
CA PRO A 414 12.27 11.09 37.77
C PRO A 414 11.90 12.53 37.38
N ARG A 415 10.84 13.09 37.96
CA ARG A 415 10.55 14.54 37.90
C ARG A 415 11.52 15.37 38.75
N ASP A 416 11.92 14.85 39.91
CA ASP A 416 12.84 15.52 40.84
C ASP A 416 14.32 15.26 40.47
N GLU A 417 14.63 14.06 39.98
CA GLU A 417 15.97 13.66 39.51
C GLU A 417 15.87 12.95 38.14
N PRO A 418 16.00 13.69 37.02
CA PRO A 418 15.97 13.09 35.68
C PRO A 418 16.96 11.93 35.52
N ASP A 419 16.50 10.86 34.86
CA ASP A 419 17.23 9.60 34.64
C ASP A 419 17.63 8.79 35.89
N CYS A 420 17.14 9.13 37.08
CA CYS A 420 17.35 8.33 38.30
C CYS A 420 16.86 6.86 38.18
N ASP A 421 15.89 6.62 37.29
CA ASP A 421 15.27 5.31 37.04
C ASP A 421 15.98 4.50 35.94
N ALA A 422 16.98 5.05 35.26
CA ALA A 422 17.68 4.36 34.16
C ALA A 422 18.25 2.97 34.54
N PRO A 423 18.78 2.72 35.77
CA PRO A 423 19.20 1.39 36.20
C PRO A 423 18.05 0.36 36.35
N GLN A 424 16.79 0.81 36.39
CA GLN A 424 15.59 -0.01 36.55
C GLN A 424 14.79 -0.19 35.25
N ARG A 425 15.13 0.54 34.18
CA ARG A 425 14.55 0.35 32.83
C ARG A 425 14.86 -1.06 32.29
N SER A 426 14.13 -1.49 31.26
CA SER A 426 14.40 -2.76 30.56
C SER A 426 13.90 -2.78 29.12
N ASP A 427 14.48 -3.66 28.32
CA ASP A 427 14.05 -4.08 26.99
C ASP A 427 13.13 -5.32 27.05
N ARG A 428 13.21 -6.11 28.13
CA ARG A 428 12.51 -7.40 28.28
C ARG A 428 11.61 -7.53 29.51
N TRP A 429 11.76 -6.71 30.55
CA TRP A 429 11.04 -6.89 31.82
C TRP A 429 10.08 -5.75 32.13
N LEU A 430 8.90 -6.10 32.64
CA LEU A 430 7.93 -5.16 33.21
C LEU A 430 7.47 -5.68 34.58
N ILE A 431 7.36 -4.79 35.55
CA ILE A 431 6.96 -5.09 36.93
C ILE A 431 5.81 -4.16 37.33
N ASP A 432 4.74 -4.75 37.84
CA ASP A 432 3.65 -4.06 38.51
C ASP A 432 2.99 -5.00 39.53
N ARG A 433 2.76 -4.52 40.75
CA ARG A 433 2.31 -5.32 41.90
C ARG A 433 1.14 -4.73 42.68
N HIS A 434 0.64 -3.54 42.32
CA HIS A 434 -0.33 -2.82 43.12
C HIS A 434 -1.31 -2.02 42.24
N ASP A 435 -2.57 -1.93 42.65
CA ASP A 435 -3.59 -1.19 41.90
C ASP A 435 -3.26 0.32 41.84
N ASP A 436 -3.35 0.92 40.64
CA ASP A 436 -3.16 2.36 40.43
C ASP A 436 -4.25 3.20 41.16
N PRO A 437 -3.88 4.18 42.00
CA PRO A 437 -4.83 5.10 42.62
C PRO A 437 -5.11 6.36 41.77
N GLU A 438 -4.37 6.61 40.68
CA GLU A 438 -4.45 7.86 39.92
C GLU A 438 -4.30 7.65 38.39
N PRO A 439 -5.20 8.20 37.54
CA PRO A 439 -6.35 9.01 37.90
C PRO A 439 -7.52 8.14 38.40
N ALA A 440 -8.42 8.75 39.17
CA ALA A 440 -9.57 8.08 39.72
C ALA A 440 -10.49 7.54 38.61
N GLY A 441 -10.51 6.22 38.43
CA GLY A 441 -11.27 5.57 37.36
C GLY A 441 -10.51 4.48 36.59
N ILE A 442 -9.21 4.27 36.86
CA ILE A 442 -8.54 3.02 36.49
C ILE A 442 -9.24 1.85 37.18
N GLU A 443 -9.32 0.71 36.50
CA GLU A 443 -9.89 -0.51 37.05
C GLU A 443 -8.94 -1.17 38.07
N PRO A 444 -9.43 -1.63 39.25
CA PRO A 444 -8.58 -2.28 40.25
C PRO A 444 -7.90 -3.55 39.72
N GLY A 445 -6.57 -3.50 39.59
CA GLY A 445 -5.76 -4.63 39.19
C GLY A 445 -4.32 -4.23 38.87
N SER A 446 -3.50 -5.23 38.55
CA SER A 446 -2.09 -5.14 38.20
C SER A 446 -1.62 -6.47 37.59
N LEU A 447 -0.38 -6.53 37.08
CA LEU A 447 0.24 -7.82 36.72
C LEU A 447 0.27 -8.83 37.89
N ALA A 448 0.13 -8.39 39.15
CA ALA A 448 0.04 -9.28 40.30
C ALA A 448 -1.37 -9.85 40.54
N SER A 449 -2.44 -9.13 40.20
CA SER A 449 -3.82 -9.64 40.35
C SER A 449 -4.16 -10.70 39.30
N LEU A 450 -3.60 -10.60 38.09
CA LEU A 450 -3.79 -11.58 37.00
C LEU A 450 -3.05 -12.92 37.22
N GLY A 451 -2.04 -12.95 38.08
CA GLY A 451 -1.23 -14.15 38.32
C GLY A 451 -0.27 -14.46 37.16
N ASP A 452 -0.34 -15.68 36.61
CA ASP A 452 0.46 -16.07 35.43
C ASP A 452 -0.29 -15.72 34.13
N VAL A 453 0.34 -14.87 33.31
CA VAL A 453 -0.13 -14.42 31.99
C VAL A 453 0.82 -14.84 30.85
N THR A 454 1.59 -15.92 31.05
CA THR A 454 2.48 -16.46 30.00
C THR A 454 1.70 -16.82 28.73
N GLY A 455 2.18 -16.37 27.57
CA GLY A 455 1.52 -16.53 26.27
C GLY A 455 0.57 -15.38 25.89
N ALA A 456 0.17 -14.52 26.83
CA ALA A 456 -0.66 -13.35 26.55
C ALA A 456 0.03 -12.35 25.62
N THR A 457 -0.77 -11.53 24.94
CA THR A 457 -0.31 -10.27 24.34
C THR A 457 -0.35 -9.18 25.42
N ILE A 458 0.66 -8.30 25.45
CA ILE A 458 0.67 -7.07 26.25
C ILE A 458 0.95 -5.89 25.33
N PHE A 459 0.15 -4.83 25.48
CA PHE A 459 0.38 -3.53 24.85
C PHE A 459 0.95 -2.59 25.90
N VAL A 460 2.02 -1.86 25.55
CA VAL A 460 2.76 -1.01 26.50
C VAL A 460 3.16 0.31 25.83
N LYS A 461 3.06 1.41 26.59
CA LYS A 461 3.58 2.74 26.25
C LYS A 461 5.01 2.89 26.80
N ASP A 462 5.91 3.48 26.03
CA ASP A 462 7.29 3.69 26.50
C ASP A 462 7.35 4.53 27.80
N ASN A 463 8.40 4.31 28.60
CA ASN A 463 8.56 4.96 29.90
C ASN A 463 9.19 6.36 29.86
N TRP A 464 9.54 6.92 28.70
CA TRP A 464 10.38 8.12 28.61
C TRP A 464 9.64 9.35 28.09
N SER A 465 9.11 9.26 26.87
CA SER A 465 8.31 10.31 26.24
C SER A 465 6.85 9.89 26.10
N GLY A 466 6.56 8.60 25.97
CA GLY A 466 5.26 8.17 25.45
C GLY A 466 5.11 8.53 23.98
N HIS A 467 6.20 8.48 23.22
CA HIS A 467 6.22 8.49 21.77
C HIS A 467 5.62 7.17 21.26
N TYR A 468 6.21 6.03 21.66
CA TYR A 468 5.88 4.71 21.12
C TYR A 468 4.86 3.95 21.97
N THR A 469 3.95 3.26 21.29
CA THR A 469 3.16 2.14 21.84
C THR A 469 3.66 0.88 21.14
N PHE A 470 3.81 -0.22 21.86
CA PHE A 470 4.30 -1.48 21.28
C PHE A 470 3.58 -2.71 21.86
N ARG A 471 3.28 -3.67 20.98
CA ARG A 471 2.62 -4.94 21.26
C ARG A 471 3.64 -6.06 21.41
N ARG A 472 3.48 -6.97 22.40
CA ARG A 472 4.40 -8.08 22.70
C ARG A 472 3.69 -9.34 23.17
N ARG A 473 4.25 -10.52 22.90
CA ARG A 473 3.93 -11.73 23.68
C ARG A 473 4.69 -11.74 25.01
N VAL A 474 4.03 -12.22 26.07
CA VAL A 474 4.65 -12.53 27.37
C VAL A 474 5.30 -13.91 27.29
N ALA A 475 6.62 -13.95 27.37
CA ALA A 475 7.42 -15.17 27.23
C ALA A 475 7.50 -16.00 28.53
N GLU A 476 7.32 -15.38 29.70
CA GLU A 476 7.17 -16.03 31.01
C GLU A 476 6.65 -15.04 32.06
N THR A 477 5.94 -15.56 33.07
CA THR A 477 5.61 -14.86 34.32
C THR A 477 6.31 -15.56 35.50
N PRO A 478 7.57 -15.22 35.87
CA PRO A 478 8.31 -15.97 36.90
C PRO A 478 7.75 -15.84 38.32
N GLU A 479 7.03 -14.75 38.59
CA GLU A 479 6.25 -14.51 39.80
C GLU A 479 5.10 -13.54 39.48
N PRO A 480 3.95 -13.58 40.19
CA PRO A 480 2.87 -12.61 39.99
C PRO A 480 3.41 -11.17 40.11
N GLY A 481 3.03 -10.32 39.16
CA GLY A 481 3.48 -8.94 39.09
C GLY A 481 4.84 -8.73 38.43
N ARG A 482 5.40 -9.74 37.76
CA ARG A 482 6.63 -9.61 36.99
C ARG A 482 6.59 -10.49 35.74
N VAL A 483 6.62 -9.87 34.57
CA VAL A 483 6.63 -10.54 33.27
C VAL A 483 7.96 -10.33 32.55
N ARG A 484 8.37 -11.33 31.76
CA ARG A 484 9.40 -11.16 30.72
C ARG A 484 8.74 -11.27 29.36
N LEU A 485 8.97 -10.27 28.51
CA LEU A 485 8.45 -10.17 27.16
C LEU A 485 9.34 -10.91 26.15
N GLU A 486 8.83 -11.16 24.96
CA GLU A 486 9.63 -11.59 23.82
C GLU A 486 10.61 -10.50 23.34
N ALA A 487 11.49 -10.84 22.39
CA ALA A 487 12.51 -9.92 21.89
C ALA A 487 11.91 -8.88 20.94
N PHE A 488 12.62 -7.79 20.66
CA PHE A 488 12.41 -7.09 19.38
C PHE A 488 12.86 -8.06 18.28
N PRO A 489 12.01 -8.40 17.29
CA PRO A 489 12.47 -9.07 16.09
C PRO A 489 13.57 -8.22 15.45
N ASP A 490 14.60 -8.84 14.89
CA ASP A 490 15.83 -8.13 14.51
C ASP A 490 15.56 -6.94 13.55
N ALA A 491 14.53 -7.04 12.69
CA ALA A 491 14.04 -5.97 11.82
C ALA A 491 13.68 -4.64 12.55
N TYR A 492 13.15 -4.71 13.78
CA TYR A 492 12.87 -3.53 14.62
C TYR A 492 14.14 -2.85 15.13
N THR A 493 15.28 -3.55 15.09
CA THR A 493 16.59 -3.03 15.52
C THR A 493 17.46 -2.55 14.36
N GLU A 494 17.14 -2.94 13.12
CA GLU A 494 17.79 -2.45 11.90
C GLU A 494 17.08 -1.22 11.31
N GLY A 495 15.77 -1.09 11.52
CA GLY A 495 15.01 0.11 11.17
C GLY A 495 15.27 1.26 12.16
N CYS A 496 15.64 2.44 11.66
CA CYS A 496 15.81 3.67 12.48
C CYS A 496 14.49 4.25 13.03
N TRP A 497 13.43 3.45 13.09
CA TRP A 497 12.05 3.85 13.37
C TRP A 497 11.68 3.79 14.84
N PHE A 498 12.38 2.94 15.60
CA PHE A 498 12.38 2.98 17.05
C PHE A 498 13.74 3.50 17.50
N ASP A 499 13.75 4.50 18.38
CA ASP A 499 14.96 4.95 19.08
C ASP A 499 15.30 3.93 20.20
N HIS A 500 15.48 2.66 19.80
CA HIS A 500 15.88 1.54 20.65
C HIS A 500 17.38 1.66 20.97
N ASP A 501 17.77 2.76 21.61
CA ASP A 501 19.07 2.89 22.24
C ASP A 501 19.19 1.82 23.34
N PRO A 502 20.13 0.85 23.24
CA PRO A 502 20.33 -0.14 24.30
C PRO A 502 20.79 0.49 25.63
N ALA A 503 21.20 1.76 25.63
CA ALA A 503 21.47 2.54 26.83
C ALA A 503 20.23 3.23 27.43
N ASN A 504 19.10 3.30 26.71
CA ASN A 504 17.82 3.84 27.22
C ASN A 504 16.60 2.93 26.88
N PRO A 505 16.41 1.81 27.58
CA PRO A 505 15.37 0.84 27.25
C PRO A 505 13.92 1.32 27.53
N ALA A 506 12.97 0.86 26.72
CA ALA A 506 11.61 1.40 26.65
C ALA A 506 10.63 0.96 27.76
N LEU A 507 10.86 -0.14 28.49
CA LEU A 507 10.03 -0.58 29.63
C LEU A 507 10.52 0.07 30.93
N GLY A 508 9.62 0.62 31.75
CA GLY A 508 10.03 1.26 33.00
C GLY A 508 8.89 1.90 33.79
N TRP A 509 9.27 2.82 34.68
CA TRP A 509 8.36 3.56 35.55
C TRP A 509 7.29 4.31 34.75
N HIS A 510 6.02 4.14 35.16
CA HIS A 510 4.85 4.74 34.52
C HIS A 510 4.66 4.41 33.01
N SER A 511 5.29 3.35 32.50
CA SER A 511 4.84 2.70 31.26
C SER A 511 3.38 2.26 31.42
N LYS A 512 2.45 2.90 30.69
CA LYS A 512 1.03 2.55 30.67
C LYS A 512 0.82 1.28 29.85
N TYR A 513 0.00 0.32 30.31
CA TYR A 513 -0.13 -0.99 29.68
C TYR A 513 -1.49 -1.68 29.88
N PHE A 514 -1.78 -2.68 29.05
CA PHE A 514 -2.86 -3.66 29.22
C PHE A 514 -2.49 -5.04 28.63
N VAL A 515 -3.23 -6.10 28.97
CA VAL A 515 -2.91 -7.51 28.64
C VAL A 515 -4.13 -8.21 28.03
N GLU A 516 -3.99 -8.80 26.84
CA GLU A 516 -5.05 -9.51 26.11
C GLU A 516 -4.62 -10.91 25.61
N GLY A 517 -5.56 -11.68 25.06
CA GLY A 517 -5.31 -12.93 24.35
C GLY A 517 -5.29 -14.20 25.20
N LEU A 518 -5.95 -14.23 26.37
CA LEU A 518 -6.08 -15.46 27.20
C LEU A 518 -7.51 -15.67 27.71
N ALA A 519 -7.96 -16.94 27.73
CA ALA A 519 -9.26 -17.33 28.29
C ALA A 519 -9.51 -16.81 29.73
N LYS A 520 -8.46 -16.73 30.55
CA LYS A 520 -8.56 -16.30 31.96
C LYS A 520 -8.81 -14.81 32.16
N LEU A 521 -8.82 -14.06 31.06
CA LEU A 521 -9.13 -12.64 31.02
C LEU A 521 -10.57 -12.40 30.54
N LEU A 522 -11.28 -13.43 30.08
CA LEU A 522 -12.65 -13.35 29.53
C LEU A 522 -13.66 -13.13 30.68
N ASP A 523 -13.80 -11.88 31.11
CA ASP A 523 -14.53 -11.44 32.30
C ASP A 523 -15.81 -10.63 32.00
N THR A 524 -15.98 -10.11 30.77
CA THR A 524 -17.06 -9.17 30.42
C THR A 524 -17.83 -9.47 29.11
N PRO A 525 -19.11 -9.04 28.98
CA PRO A 525 -19.89 -9.22 27.77
C PRO A 525 -19.46 -8.24 26.66
N GLY A 526 -19.03 -8.78 25.52
CA GLY A 526 -18.40 -8.02 24.44
C GLY A 526 -17.01 -8.56 24.07
N GLU A 527 -16.43 -9.38 24.94
CA GLU A 527 -15.11 -9.96 24.73
C GLU A 527 -15.12 -11.29 23.95
N TRP A 528 -13.96 -11.65 23.39
CA TRP A 528 -13.70 -12.95 22.78
C TRP A 528 -12.28 -13.47 23.04
N TYR A 529 -12.08 -14.78 22.85
CA TYR A 529 -10.79 -15.47 22.94
C TYR A 529 -10.71 -16.58 21.89
N PHE A 530 -9.56 -16.74 21.22
CA PHE A 530 -9.31 -17.83 20.28
C PHE A 530 -8.21 -18.75 20.79
N ASP A 531 -8.52 -20.05 20.88
CA ASP A 531 -7.52 -21.09 21.16
C ASP A 531 -6.99 -21.69 19.85
N VAL A 532 -5.82 -21.20 19.43
CA VAL A 532 -5.09 -21.70 18.25
C VAL A 532 -4.81 -23.21 18.34
N ALA A 533 -4.58 -23.76 19.54
CA ALA A 533 -4.24 -25.17 19.72
C ALA A 533 -5.44 -26.12 19.54
N THR A 534 -6.67 -25.62 19.63
CA THR A 534 -7.90 -26.38 19.36
C THR A 534 -8.75 -25.80 18.22
N GLY A 535 -8.28 -24.75 17.54
CA GLY A 535 -9.02 -24.03 16.50
C GLY A 535 -10.36 -23.43 16.95
N THR A 536 -10.54 -23.18 18.26
CA THR A 536 -11.86 -22.84 18.83
C THR A 536 -11.97 -21.37 19.20
N LEU A 537 -12.97 -20.68 18.64
CA LEU A 537 -13.32 -19.30 18.99
C LEU A 537 -14.39 -19.30 20.10
N TYR A 538 -14.12 -18.57 21.17
CA TYR A 538 -15.02 -18.30 22.30
C TYR A 538 -15.45 -16.82 22.28
N VAL A 539 -16.73 -16.54 22.45
CA VAL A 539 -17.28 -15.16 22.46
C VAL A 539 -18.31 -15.00 23.57
N TRP A 540 -18.19 -13.96 24.40
CA TRP A 540 -19.24 -13.54 25.33
C TRP A 540 -20.16 -12.52 24.66
N THR A 541 -21.36 -12.94 24.23
CA THR A 541 -22.25 -12.05 23.46
C THR A 541 -22.88 -10.96 24.32
N PRO A 542 -22.84 -9.66 23.92
CA PRO A 542 -23.33 -8.53 24.72
C PRO A 542 -24.79 -8.61 25.20
N ASP A 543 -25.69 -9.15 24.37
CA ASP A 543 -27.14 -9.20 24.65
C ASP A 543 -27.66 -10.58 25.07
N GLY A 544 -26.76 -11.57 25.17
CA GLY A 544 -27.07 -12.94 25.56
C GLY A 544 -27.63 -13.86 24.47
N ARG A 545 -27.84 -13.38 23.23
CA ARG A 545 -28.28 -14.21 22.10
C ARG A 545 -27.13 -15.03 21.49
N SER A 546 -27.45 -15.94 20.58
CA SER A 546 -26.42 -16.68 19.84
C SER A 546 -25.67 -15.77 18.87
N PRO A 547 -24.34 -15.94 18.65
CA PRO A 547 -23.59 -15.23 17.61
C PRO A 547 -24.26 -15.24 16.23
N ALA A 548 -24.91 -16.35 15.87
CA ALA A 548 -25.67 -16.51 14.63
C ALA A 548 -26.98 -15.68 14.54
N GLU A 549 -27.39 -15.01 15.62
CA GLU A 549 -28.61 -14.18 15.70
C GLU A 549 -28.30 -12.67 15.84
N ILE A 550 -27.03 -12.28 16.02
CA ILE A 550 -26.61 -10.90 16.35
C ILE A 550 -25.78 -10.23 15.24
N GLY A 551 -25.63 -10.87 14.08
CA GLY A 551 -24.80 -10.34 12.99
C GLY A 551 -23.30 -10.42 13.26
N LEU A 552 -22.84 -11.37 14.09
CA LEU A 552 -21.42 -11.55 14.35
C LEU A 552 -20.69 -12.08 13.10
N GLU A 553 -19.52 -11.54 12.82
CA GLU A 553 -18.57 -12.04 11.83
C GLU A 553 -17.14 -12.12 12.42
N PHE A 554 -16.29 -12.95 11.83
CA PHE A 554 -14.88 -13.11 12.21
C PHE A 554 -14.00 -13.18 10.96
N SER A 555 -12.82 -12.55 10.98
CA SER A 555 -11.85 -12.57 9.89
C SER A 555 -11.15 -13.94 9.75
N VAL A 556 -10.86 -14.34 8.50
CA VAL A 556 -10.20 -15.63 8.16
C VAL A 556 -9.33 -15.53 6.89
N ARG A 557 -8.90 -14.32 6.50
CA ARG A 557 -8.20 -14.06 5.22
C ARG A 557 -7.26 -12.88 5.37
N ASP A 558 -6.01 -13.06 4.95
CA ASP A 558 -4.96 -12.06 5.17
C ASP A 558 -5.05 -10.86 4.20
N VAL A 559 -5.20 -11.12 2.89
CA VAL A 559 -5.12 -10.09 1.83
C VAL A 559 -6.43 -9.95 1.06
N GLY A 560 -6.87 -8.71 0.82
CA GLY A 560 -8.07 -8.38 0.05
C GLY A 560 -7.84 -8.42 -1.46
N ILE A 561 -7.06 -7.47 -1.99
CA ILE A 561 -6.73 -7.38 -3.43
C ILE A 561 -5.21 -7.34 -3.64
N ASP A 562 -4.67 -8.38 -4.28
CA ASP A 562 -3.28 -8.46 -4.74
C ASP A 562 -3.16 -7.93 -6.18
N LEU A 563 -2.44 -6.81 -6.33
CA LEU A 563 -2.07 -6.15 -7.58
C LEU A 563 -0.55 -6.24 -7.86
N SER A 564 0.16 -7.13 -7.19
CA SER A 564 1.62 -7.21 -7.20
C SER A 564 2.18 -7.55 -8.59
N GLY A 565 3.12 -6.74 -9.04
CA GLY A 565 3.69 -6.76 -10.38
C GLY A 565 2.67 -6.53 -11.51
N ARG A 566 1.45 -6.02 -11.22
CA ARG A 566 0.43 -5.72 -12.23
C ARG A 566 0.46 -4.25 -12.65
N SER A 567 0.14 -4.00 -13.91
CA SER A 567 0.06 -2.67 -14.52
C SER A 567 -1.30 -2.40 -15.17
N TYR A 568 -1.69 -1.13 -15.22
CA TYR A 568 -2.89 -0.60 -15.88
C TYR A 568 -4.20 -1.27 -15.42
N VAL A 569 -4.34 -1.46 -14.11
CA VAL A 569 -5.58 -1.88 -13.44
C VAL A 569 -6.29 -0.67 -12.85
N GLU A 570 -7.61 -0.65 -12.98
CA GLU A 570 -8.50 0.38 -12.48
C GLU A 570 -9.57 -0.25 -11.55
N LEU A 571 -9.59 0.17 -10.28
CA LEU A 571 -10.57 -0.24 -9.27
C LEU A 571 -11.53 0.93 -8.99
N ARG A 572 -12.84 0.69 -9.06
CA ARG A 572 -13.87 1.71 -8.85
C ARG A 572 -14.99 1.26 -7.92
N ASP A 573 -15.30 2.11 -6.95
CA ASP A 573 -16.50 2.04 -6.11
C ASP A 573 -16.61 0.79 -5.20
N LEU A 574 -15.47 0.13 -4.92
CA LEU A 574 -15.38 -1.12 -4.17
C LEU A 574 -15.10 -0.88 -2.68
N GLY A 575 -15.83 -1.56 -1.81
CA GLY A 575 -15.41 -1.75 -0.41
C GLY A 575 -14.48 -2.96 -0.25
N VAL A 576 -13.45 -2.86 0.60
CA VAL A 576 -12.51 -3.95 0.92
C VAL A 576 -12.29 -3.98 2.44
N LEU A 577 -12.92 -4.94 3.13
CA LEU A 577 -13.09 -4.90 4.57
C LEU A 577 -12.81 -6.24 5.29
N LEU A 578 -12.45 -6.18 6.57
CA LEU A 578 -12.36 -7.31 7.49
C LEU A 578 -11.33 -8.39 7.10
N PHE A 579 -10.16 -7.96 6.61
CA PHE A 579 -8.99 -8.81 6.31
C PHE A 579 -7.94 -8.72 7.43
N ASP A 580 -7.31 -9.83 7.77
CA ASP A 580 -6.43 -9.95 8.94
C ASP A 580 -5.11 -9.17 8.80
N GLU A 581 -4.63 -8.96 7.58
CA GLU A 581 -3.43 -8.19 7.23
C GLU A 581 -3.77 -6.98 6.34
N THR A 582 -3.83 -7.15 5.02
CA THR A 582 -3.73 -6.06 4.04
C THR A 582 -4.97 -5.92 3.15
N GLY A 583 -5.56 -4.73 3.09
CA GLY A 583 -6.69 -4.42 2.20
C GLY A 583 -6.30 -4.53 0.72
N ILE A 584 -5.31 -3.76 0.29
CA ILE A 584 -4.80 -3.75 -1.10
C ILE A 584 -3.27 -3.81 -1.10
N GLU A 585 -2.68 -4.72 -1.87
CA GLU A 585 -1.24 -4.96 -1.94
C GLU A 585 -0.67 -4.69 -3.35
N VAL A 586 0.46 -3.97 -3.40
CA VAL A 586 1.32 -3.81 -4.59
C VAL A 586 2.77 -4.06 -4.16
N SER A 587 3.18 -5.33 -4.07
CA SER A 587 4.48 -5.73 -3.51
C SER A 587 5.42 -6.34 -4.56
N ASN A 588 6.41 -5.57 -5.00
CA ASN A 588 7.26 -5.88 -6.16
C ASN A 588 8.71 -6.21 -5.71
N GLY A 589 9.07 -7.50 -5.71
CA GLY A 589 10.34 -7.99 -5.14
C GLY A 589 11.37 -8.55 -6.13
N GLY A 590 10.96 -8.95 -7.34
CA GLY A 590 11.84 -9.52 -8.37
C GLY A 590 12.61 -8.46 -9.17
N GLU A 591 13.74 -8.87 -9.78
CA GLU A 591 14.64 -7.99 -10.57
C GLU A 591 13.98 -7.26 -11.76
N ARG A 592 12.75 -7.65 -12.14
CA ARG A 592 11.99 -7.13 -13.28
C ARG A 592 10.58 -6.65 -12.93
N ASP A 593 10.17 -6.80 -11.67
CA ASP A 593 8.81 -6.55 -11.20
C ASP A 593 8.50 -5.05 -11.24
N ARG A 594 7.28 -4.68 -11.63
CA ARG A 594 6.88 -3.28 -11.83
C ARG A 594 5.37 -3.15 -11.81
N SER A 595 4.87 -1.97 -11.47
CA SER A 595 3.43 -1.67 -11.52
C SER A 595 3.21 -0.27 -12.06
N HIS A 596 2.73 -0.16 -13.30
CA HIS A 596 2.55 1.13 -13.98
C HIS A 596 1.07 1.50 -14.13
N GLY A 597 0.71 2.76 -13.88
CA GLY A 597 -0.60 3.31 -14.25
C GLY A 597 -1.81 2.75 -13.47
N LEU A 598 -1.61 2.31 -12.22
CA LEU A 598 -2.70 1.83 -11.34
C LEU A 598 -3.61 3.00 -10.92
N ARG A 599 -4.94 2.79 -10.98
CA ARG A 599 -5.95 3.81 -10.65
C ARG A 599 -7.00 3.28 -9.69
N LEU A 600 -7.06 3.84 -8.48
CA LEU A 600 -8.00 3.47 -7.42
C LEU A 600 -8.93 4.67 -7.16
N ALA A 601 -10.24 4.47 -7.25
CA ALA A 601 -11.23 5.55 -7.09
C ALA A 601 -12.50 5.09 -6.35
N GLY A 602 -13.07 5.96 -5.50
CA GLY A 602 -14.34 5.72 -4.82
C GLY A 602 -14.32 4.58 -3.79
N LEU A 603 -13.14 4.18 -3.31
CA LEU A 603 -12.99 2.99 -2.47
C LEU A 603 -13.43 3.21 -1.02
N ASP A 604 -13.65 2.11 -0.32
CA ASP A 604 -14.04 2.06 1.10
C ASP A 604 -13.23 0.95 1.78
N VAL A 605 -12.05 1.29 2.31
CA VAL A 605 -11.05 0.33 2.83
C VAL A 605 -10.95 0.45 4.33
N GLY A 606 -11.16 -0.63 5.07
CA GLY A 606 -11.21 -0.52 6.53
C GLY A 606 -11.44 -1.83 7.27
N TRP A 607 -11.23 -1.82 8.58
CA TRP A 607 -11.13 -3.05 9.38
C TRP A 607 -10.08 -4.00 8.78
N VAL A 608 -8.86 -3.47 8.65
CA VAL A 608 -7.65 -4.17 8.19
C VAL A 608 -6.46 -3.73 9.04
N ARG A 609 -5.33 -4.45 9.00
CA ARG A 609 -4.09 -4.00 9.67
C ARG A 609 -3.37 -2.94 8.85
N TYR A 610 -3.29 -3.20 7.55
CA TYR A 610 -2.67 -2.38 6.52
C TYR A 610 -3.71 -2.00 5.46
N GLY A 611 -3.92 -0.70 5.21
CA GLY A 611 -4.91 -0.26 4.21
C GLY A 611 -4.48 -0.56 2.78
N LEU A 612 -3.38 0.08 2.37
CA LEU A 612 -2.72 -0.05 1.08
C LEU A 612 -1.20 -0.21 1.31
N GLU A 613 -0.59 -1.25 0.75
CA GLU A 613 0.87 -1.37 0.67
C GLU A 613 1.35 -1.13 -0.77
N LEU A 614 2.33 -0.23 -0.90
CA LEU A 614 3.12 0.02 -2.10
C LEU A 614 4.59 -0.28 -1.75
N ALA A 615 5.15 -1.37 -2.26
CA ALA A 615 6.52 -1.78 -1.95
C ALA A 615 7.30 -2.12 -3.24
N GLN A 616 8.47 -1.52 -3.42
CA GLN A 616 9.38 -1.85 -4.51
C GLN A 616 10.82 -1.46 -4.15
N GLU A 617 11.76 -2.40 -4.28
CA GLU A 617 13.20 -2.13 -4.25
C GLU A 617 13.85 -2.44 -5.61
N PRO A 618 14.26 -1.42 -6.39
CA PRO A 618 14.87 -1.67 -7.69
C PRO A 618 16.31 -2.17 -7.55
N ALA A 619 16.50 -3.48 -7.70
CA ALA A 619 17.81 -4.12 -7.66
C ALA A 619 18.86 -3.38 -8.52
N ARG A 620 20.10 -3.30 -8.04
CA ARG A 620 21.16 -2.51 -8.68
C ARG A 620 21.49 -3.02 -10.09
N GLY A 621 21.25 -2.17 -11.09
CA GLY A 621 21.41 -2.52 -12.51
C GLY A 621 20.13 -3.01 -13.20
N SER A 622 19.01 -3.10 -12.48
CA SER A 622 17.68 -3.30 -13.07
C SER A 622 17.34 -2.24 -14.14
N PRO A 623 16.58 -2.58 -15.19
CA PRO A 623 16.09 -1.62 -16.18
C PRO A 623 15.34 -0.46 -15.49
N PRO A 624 15.45 0.80 -15.96
CA PRO A 624 14.90 1.96 -15.25
C PRO A 624 13.41 1.87 -14.86
N GLY A 625 12.58 1.25 -15.70
CA GLY A 625 11.15 1.06 -15.48
C GLY A 625 10.76 -0.03 -14.47
N VAL A 626 11.71 -0.70 -13.81
CA VAL A 626 11.47 -1.54 -12.61
C VAL A 626 11.20 -0.60 -11.44
N GLN A 627 9.93 -0.18 -11.33
CA GLN A 627 9.37 0.80 -10.38
C GLN A 627 7.84 0.59 -10.26
N ILE A 628 7.25 0.99 -9.14
CA ILE A 628 5.84 1.41 -9.11
C ILE A 628 5.78 2.85 -9.64
N ARG A 629 4.95 3.10 -10.65
CA ARG A 629 4.91 4.41 -11.32
C ARG A 629 3.51 4.81 -11.80
N GLY A 630 3.15 6.08 -11.68
CA GLY A 630 1.90 6.63 -12.22
C GLY A 630 0.69 6.14 -11.43
N PHE A 631 0.86 6.00 -10.12
CA PHE A 631 -0.15 5.51 -9.20
C PHE A 631 -1.11 6.66 -8.84
N THR A 632 -2.42 6.41 -8.87
CA THR A 632 -3.42 7.38 -8.42
C THR A 632 -4.42 6.73 -7.48
N LEU A 633 -4.58 7.30 -6.28
CA LEU A 633 -5.67 7.01 -5.35
C LEU A 633 -6.50 8.28 -5.15
N ARG A 634 -7.82 8.20 -5.41
CA ARG A 634 -8.72 9.35 -5.25
C ARG A 634 -10.13 9.03 -4.76
N ASP A 635 -10.81 10.04 -4.26
CA ASP A 635 -12.23 10.02 -3.87
C ASP A 635 -12.61 8.87 -2.91
N SER A 636 -11.66 8.38 -2.10
CA SER A 636 -11.78 7.15 -1.30
C SER A 636 -11.71 7.40 0.21
N THR A 637 -12.25 6.49 1.01
CA THR A 637 -12.18 6.52 2.48
C THR A 637 -11.38 5.32 2.99
N PHE A 638 -10.46 5.57 3.91
CA PHE A 638 -9.64 4.58 4.60
C PHE A 638 -9.88 4.70 6.11
N HIS A 639 -10.45 3.68 6.76
CA HIS A 639 -10.99 3.83 8.11
C HIS A 639 -10.85 2.61 9.03
N ASP A 640 -10.75 2.83 10.34
CA ASP A 640 -10.67 1.75 11.35
C ASP A 640 -9.55 0.73 11.04
N ILE A 641 -8.33 1.25 10.87
CA ILE A 641 -7.15 0.48 10.44
C ILE A 641 -6.15 0.37 11.58
N ASP A 642 -5.75 -0.84 11.95
CA ASP A 642 -5.03 -1.07 13.21
C ASP A 642 -3.61 -0.49 13.22
N THR A 643 -2.89 -0.52 12.09
CA THR A 643 -1.49 -0.03 11.99
C THR A 643 -1.34 1.22 11.12
N VAL A 644 -1.56 1.15 9.80
CA VAL A 644 -1.31 2.26 8.86
C VAL A 644 -2.18 2.16 7.60
N ALA A 645 -2.72 3.29 7.12
CA ALA A 645 -3.58 3.32 5.93
C ALA A 645 -2.80 3.24 4.61
N ILE A 646 -1.63 3.88 4.51
CA ILE A 646 -0.72 3.72 3.37
C ILE A 646 0.72 3.44 3.84
N SER A 647 1.21 2.24 3.54
CA SER A 647 2.62 1.84 3.64
C SER A 647 3.29 2.05 2.27
N HIS A 648 4.22 2.99 2.16
CA HIS A 648 4.97 3.25 0.92
C HIS A 648 6.48 3.08 1.16
N TRP A 649 7.05 2.03 0.56
CA TRP A 649 8.45 1.63 0.73
C TRP A 649 9.18 1.53 -0.62
N GLY A 650 9.94 2.57 -0.97
CA GLY A 650 10.68 2.66 -2.24
C GLY A 650 12.10 2.07 -2.24
N GLY A 651 12.36 1.00 -1.48
CA GLY A 651 13.68 0.37 -1.32
C GLY A 651 14.57 1.00 -0.24
N SER A 652 15.82 0.56 -0.14
CA SER A 652 16.72 0.82 1.00
C SER A 652 18.22 0.56 0.69
N GLY A 653 19.07 0.72 1.72
CA GLY A 653 20.47 0.24 1.71
C GLY A 653 21.51 1.09 0.93
N GLU A 654 22.78 0.67 0.99
CA GLU A 654 23.89 1.36 0.28
C GLU A 654 23.92 1.08 -1.24
N ASP A 655 23.11 0.15 -1.73
CA ASP A 655 22.90 -0.11 -3.16
C ASP A 655 21.68 0.64 -3.75
N PHE A 656 21.04 1.55 -3.00
CA PHE A 656 19.94 2.41 -3.48
C PHE A 656 20.38 3.25 -4.69
N VAL A 657 19.86 2.94 -5.87
CA VAL A 657 20.20 3.63 -7.14
C VAL A 657 19.19 4.72 -7.50
N ARG A 658 17.91 4.51 -7.19
CA ARG A 658 16.78 5.38 -7.54
C ARG A 658 15.57 5.03 -6.66
N PRO A 659 14.60 5.94 -6.48
CA PRO A 659 13.32 5.62 -5.82
C PRO A 659 12.63 4.44 -6.50
N GLY A 660 12.18 3.46 -5.71
CA GLY A 660 11.37 2.35 -6.22
C GLY A 660 9.93 2.74 -6.57
N ILE A 661 9.46 3.85 -6.00
CA ILE A 661 8.12 4.38 -6.19
C ILE A 661 8.27 5.85 -6.58
N THR A 662 7.59 6.28 -7.64
CA THR A 662 7.64 7.64 -8.17
C THR A 662 6.34 7.94 -8.92
N ASP A 663 6.01 9.22 -9.17
CA ASP A 663 4.83 9.62 -9.96
C ASP A 663 3.53 9.13 -9.27
N VAL A 664 3.31 9.62 -8.04
CA VAL A 664 2.24 9.20 -7.12
C VAL A 664 1.28 10.36 -6.85
N ARG A 665 -0.03 10.13 -6.97
CA ARG A 665 -1.10 11.11 -6.70
C ARG A 665 -2.09 10.56 -5.67
N ILE A 666 -2.19 11.22 -4.51
CA ILE A 666 -3.17 10.93 -3.45
C ILE A 666 -4.06 12.17 -3.30
N VAL A 667 -5.30 12.10 -3.82
CA VAL A 667 -6.15 13.28 -4.05
C VAL A 667 -7.59 13.07 -3.56
N HIS A 668 -8.18 13.99 -2.78
CA HIS A 668 -9.58 13.90 -2.32
C HIS A 668 -9.96 12.64 -1.52
N ASN A 669 -9.09 12.19 -0.60
CA ASN A 669 -9.37 11.01 0.25
C ASN A 669 -9.58 11.38 1.73
N GLU A 670 -10.35 10.55 2.43
CA GLU A 670 -10.57 10.59 3.88
C GLU A 670 -9.76 9.47 4.55
N PHE A 671 -9.00 9.80 5.60
CA PHE A 671 -8.20 8.84 6.37
C PHE A 671 -8.53 9.01 7.87
N ALA A 672 -9.23 8.04 8.46
CA ALA A 672 -9.88 8.21 9.75
C ALA A 672 -9.66 7.02 10.72
N ARG A 673 -9.36 7.28 12.00
CA ARG A 673 -9.28 6.24 13.05
C ARG A 673 -8.23 5.16 12.75
N ILE A 674 -6.95 5.57 12.73
CA ILE A 674 -5.83 4.72 12.30
C ILE A 674 -4.75 4.62 13.38
N GLY A 675 -4.17 3.42 13.55
CA GLY A 675 -2.95 3.18 14.33
C GLY A 675 -3.15 2.89 15.82
N PHE A 676 -4.39 2.72 16.30
CA PHE A 676 -4.69 2.57 17.73
C PHE A 676 -4.33 1.19 18.31
N ARG A 677 -4.39 0.13 17.48
CA ARG A 677 -3.93 -1.24 17.80
C ARG A 677 -2.69 -1.60 16.98
N GLU A 678 -1.76 -0.65 16.93
CA GLU A 678 -0.51 -0.71 16.16
C GLU A 678 0.30 -1.99 16.45
N ASN A 679 0.78 -2.63 15.38
CA ASN A 679 1.50 -3.90 15.44
C ASN A 679 2.99 -3.81 15.07
N GLU A 680 3.44 -2.81 14.28
CA GLU A 680 4.81 -2.81 13.73
C GLU A 680 5.47 -1.45 13.42
N ARG A 681 4.72 -0.42 13.04
CA ARG A 681 5.25 0.80 12.39
C ARG A 681 4.84 2.11 13.09
N GLY A 682 4.64 2.05 14.41
CA GLY A 682 4.43 3.20 15.29
C GLY A 682 3.05 3.87 15.19
N GLY A 683 2.03 3.23 14.58
CA GLY A 683 0.67 3.79 14.49
C GLY A 683 0.55 5.11 13.69
N VAL A 684 1.47 5.33 12.75
CA VAL A 684 1.44 6.46 11.81
C VAL A 684 0.30 6.26 10.81
N GLY A 685 -0.48 7.31 10.52
CA GLY A 685 -1.64 7.23 9.63
C GLY A 685 -1.26 6.90 8.18
N LEU A 686 -0.32 7.66 7.61
CA LEU A 686 0.21 7.49 6.26
C LEU A 686 1.73 7.66 6.27
N SER A 687 2.48 6.72 5.69
CA SER A 687 3.95 6.70 5.72
C SER A 687 4.56 6.58 4.32
N PHE A 688 5.18 7.66 3.86
CA PHE A 688 5.78 7.83 2.54
C PHE A 688 7.32 7.83 2.63
N GLY A 689 7.90 6.63 2.65
CA GLY A 689 9.35 6.43 2.68
C GLY A 689 9.99 6.59 1.31
N ARG A 690 11.01 7.46 1.20
CA ARG A 690 11.76 7.76 -0.04
C ARG A 690 10.89 8.27 -1.19
N ALA A 691 9.88 9.08 -0.87
CA ALA A 691 8.96 9.65 -1.86
C ALA A 691 9.68 10.53 -2.90
N ASP A 692 9.24 10.43 -4.15
CA ASP A 692 9.74 11.18 -5.30
C ASP A 692 8.60 11.40 -6.32
N HIS A 693 8.52 12.59 -6.94
CA HIS A 693 7.42 13.02 -7.82
C HIS A 693 6.03 12.73 -7.21
N PHE A 694 5.71 13.41 -6.11
CA PHE A 694 4.58 13.07 -5.24
C PHE A 694 3.60 14.24 -5.07
N LEU A 695 2.31 13.99 -5.30
CA LEU A 695 1.22 14.92 -5.01
C LEU A 695 0.35 14.38 -3.86
N PHE A 696 0.30 15.12 -2.74
CA PHE A 696 -0.65 14.90 -1.65
C PHE A 696 -1.60 16.10 -1.57
N GLU A 697 -2.77 15.96 -2.18
CA GLU A 697 -3.68 17.08 -2.48
C GLU A 697 -5.06 16.87 -1.86
N ALA A 698 -5.56 17.89 -1.16
CA ALA A 698 -6.96 17.97 -0.79
C ALA A 698 -7.52 16.73 -0.08
N ASN A 699 -6.73 16.10 0.80
CA ASN A 699 -7.16 14.98 1.65
C ASN A 699 -7.57 15.48 3.05
N HIS A 700 -8.41 14.72 3.74
CA HIS A 700 -8.74 14.90 5.15
C HIS A 700 -8.18 13.74 5.96
N VAL A 701 -7.24 14.02 6.86
CA VAL A 701 -6.57 13.03 7.72
C VAL A 701 -6.93 13.34 9.17
N HIS A 702 -7.59 12.42 9.89
CA HIS A 702 -8.02 12.69 11.26
C HIS A 702 -8.17 11.48 12.20
N ASP A 703 -8.18 11.78 13.50
CA ASP A 703 -8.23 10.81 14.60
C ASP A 703 -7.17 9.71 14.42
N ILE A 704 -5.91 10.12 14.37
CA ILE A 704 -4.75 9.24 14.15
C ILE A 704 -3.99 9.05 15.46
N ALA A 705 -3.57 7.81 15.75
CA ALA A 705 -2.84 7.49 16.98
C ALA A 705 -1.49 8.23 17.09
N HIS A 706 -0.71 8.27 16.00
CA HIS A 706 0.59 8.92 15.92
C HIS A 706 0.59 10.07 14.89
N CYS A 707 1.61 10.20 14.06
CA CYS A 707 1.67 11.23 13.01
C CYS A 707 0.55 11.01 12.00
N GLY A 708 -0.10 12.07 11.54
CA GLY A 708 -1.13 11.96 10.51
C GLY A 708 -0.54 11.51 9.18
N VAL A 709 0.39 12.31 8.65
CA VAL A 709 1.15 12.06 7.43
C VAL A 709 2.65 12.15 7.73
N HIS A 710 3.44 11.23 7.16
CA HIS A 710 4.87 11.13 7.42
C HIS A 710 5.66 10.92 6.13
N PHE A 711 6.41 11.93 5.69
CA PHE A 711 7.42 11.80 4.62
C PHE A 711 8.78 11.51 5.24
N SER A 712 9.49 10.49 4.78
CA SER A 712 10.61 9.93 5.54
C SER A 712 11.80 9.47 4.69
N GLN A 713 12.98 9.53 5.32
CA GLN A 713 14.23 8.94 4.82
C GLN A 713 14.64 9.43 3.42
N GLY A 714 14.62 10.74 3.16
CA GLY A 714 15.16 11.32 1.91
C GLY A 714 16.57 10.80 1.58
N GLN A 715 16.90 10.62 0.32
CA GLN A 715 18.11 9.92 -0.13
C GLN A 715 19.02 10.80 -0.98
N THR A 716 20.34 10.60 -0.81
CA THR A 716 21.38 11.15 -1.68
C THR A 716 22.07 10.04 -2.48
N VAL A 717 22.93 10.42 -3.43
CA VAL A 717 23.79 9.47 -4.16
C VAL A 717 24.67 8.65 -3.19
N PRO A 718 24.75 7.31 -3.34
CA PRO A 718 25.47 6.46 -2.41
C PRO A 718 26.91 6.90 -2.10
N GLY A 719 27.18 7.08 -0.81
CA GLY A 719 28.48 7.52 -0.29
C GLY A 719 28.62 9.02 -0.07
N ASN A 720 27.73 9.87 -0.59
CA ASN A 720 27.72 11.30 -0.25
C ASN A 720 26.92 11.54 1.03
N ARG A 721 27.65 11.55 2.16
CA ARG A 721 27.19 11.80 3.54
C ARG A 721 27.82 13.10 4.08
N GLY A 722 27.82 14.13 3.22
CA GLY A 722 28.58 15.37 3.39
C GLY A 722 27.74 16.59 3.78
N TYR A 723 28.30 17.75 3.45
CA TYR A 723 27.62 19.04 3.39
C TYR A 723 27.93 19.71 2.03
N ASP A 724 27.19 20.74 1.66
CA ASP A 724 27.21 21.43 0.34
C ASP A 724 26.79 20.54 -0.88
N LEU A 725 25.83 19.62 -0.70
CA LEU A 725 25.23 18.77 -1.75
C LEU A 725 24.70 19.55 -2.97
N ALA A 726 25.02 19.10 -4.18
CA ALA A 726 24.42 19.61 -5.41
C ALA A 726 22.99 19.06 -5.64
N PRO A 727 22.10 19.75 -6.38
CA PRO A 727 20.71 19.31 -6.56
C PRO A 727 20.55 17.94 -7.24
N ASP A 728 21.48 17.54 -8.10
CA ASP A 728 21.52 16.23 -8.76
C ASP A 728 22.10 15.11 -7.87
N GLU A 729 22.62 15.46 -6.69
CA GLU A 729 23.04 14.49 -5.66
C GLU A 729 21.90 14.08 -4.71
N VAL A 730 20.74 14.75 -4.78
CA VAL A 730 19.53 14.44 -3.99
C VAL A 730 18.54 13.65 -4.85
N LEU A 731 18.29 12.40 -4.48
CA LEU A 731 17.56 11.41 -5.29
C LEU A 731 16.05 11.35 -5.04
N THR A 732 15.55 12.07 -4.03
CA THR A 732 14.13 12.08 -3.62
C THR A 732 13.61 13.51 -3.49
N GLY A 733 12.51 13.83 -4.15
CA GLY A 733 11.96 15.19 -4.15
C GLY A 733 10.74 15.37 -5.05
N ASP A 734 10.53 16.58 -5.56
CA ASP A 734 9.35 16.94 -6.35
C ASP A 734 8.04 16.63 -5.61
N ILE A 735 7.94 17.09 -4.35
CA ILE A 735 6.82 16.79 -3.46
C ILE A 735 5.95 18.05 -3.29
N LEU A 736 4.70 17.97 -3.73
CA LEU A 736 3.69 19.01 -3.53
C LEU A 736 2.60 18.52 -2.55
N VAL A 737 2.48 19.20 -1.42
CA VAL A 737 1.47 18.93 -0.38
C VAL A 737 0.55 20.14 -0.30
N ARG A 738 -0.67 20.08 -0.86
CA ARG A 738 -1.57 21.25 -0.92
C ARG A 738 -3.03 21.02 -0.52
N GLY A 739 -3.62 22.02 0.14
CA GLY A 739 -5.06 22.07 0.43
C GLY A 739 -5.62 21.03 1.42
N ASN A 740 -4.77 20.29 2.13
CA ASN A 740 -5.19 19.20 3.02
C ASN A 740 -5.69 19.72 4.38
N LEU A 741 -6.66 19.01 4.98
CA LEU A 741 -7.00 19.12 6.40
C LEU A 741 -6.35 17.97 7.17
N ILE A 742 -5.49 18.29 8.12
CA ILE A 742 -4.86 17.31 8.99
C ILE A 742 -5.18 17.68 10.43
N GLU A 743 -6.09 16.96 11.06
CA GLU A 743 -6.60 17.36 12.37
C GLU A 743 -6.69 16.21 13.35
N ARG A 744 -6.63 16.51 14.65
CA ARG A 744 -6.93 15.49 15.67
C ARG A 744 -6.03 14.26 15.55
N CYS A 745 -4.81 14.39 15.01
CA CYS A 745 -3.79 13.36 15.01
C CYS A 745 -3.04 13.35 16.35
N VAL A 746 -2.07 12.45 16.49
CA VAL A 746 -1.21 12.33 17.67
C VAL A 746 -2.06 12.08 18.94
N ARG A 747 -2.98 11.11 18.86
CA ARG A 747 -3.97 10.84 19.91
C ARG A 747 -3.54 9.84 20.96
N ASN A 748 -2.49 9.07 20.67
CA ASN A 748 -1.91 8.08 21.56
C ASN A 748 -0.37 8.15 21.54
N ALA A 749 0.23 9.34 21.36
CA ALA A 749 1.67 9.54 21.22
C ALA A 749 2.13 10.96 21.64
N THR A 750 3.44 11.17 21.72
CA THR A 750 4.13 12.48 21.71
C THR A 750 5.14 12.53 20.56
N ASP A 751 5.90 13.62 20.41
CA ASP A 751 7.05 13.74 19.48
C ASP A 751 6.67 13.49 18.00
N ALA A 752 5.50 14.00 17.66
CA ALA A 752 4.80 13.72 16.42
C ALA A 752 3.89 14.88 16.04
N GLY A 753 3.73 15.10 14.74
CA GLY A 753 2.91 16.18 14.20
C GLY A 753 1.78 15.68 13.31
N GLY A 754 0.86 16.57 12.95
CA GLY A 754 -0.11 16.31 11.89
C GLY A 754 0.60 15.88 10.60
N LEU A 755 1.59 16.68 10.15
CA LEU A 755 2.49 16.35 9.05
C LEU A 755 3.95 16.38 9.53
N LYS A 756 4.67 15.25 9.41
CA LYS A 756 6.09 15.11 9.75
C LYS A 756 6.96 14.85 8.51
N PHE A 757 8.09 15.55 8.39
CA PHE A 757 9.22 15.23 7.51
C PHE A 757 10.39 14.77 8.37
N TRP A 758 10.99 13.61 8.07
CA TRP A 758 11.94 12.95 8.98
C TRP A 758 13.17 12.30 8.33
N GLY A 759 14.28 12.30 9.06
CA GLY A 759 15.50 11.56 8.78
C GLY A 759 16.14 10.87 10.01
N ALA A 760 16.92 9.82 9.78
CA ALA A 760 17.77 9.22 10.80
C ALA A 760 19.04 10.04 11.09
N THR A 761 19.55 9.94 12.32
CA THR A 761 20.76 10.65 12.78
C THR A 761 22.09 10.06 12.28
N ARG A 762 22.05 8.85 11.73
CA ARG A 762 23.21 7.96 11.55
C ARG A 762 24.03 8.21 10.28
N ASP A 763 23.38 8.60 9.18
CA ASP A 763 24.03 8.83 7.88
C ASP A 763 24.25 10.31 7.55
N ARG A 764 23.40 11.20 8.10
CA ARG A 764 23.36 12.65 7.87
C ARG A 764 23.07 13.03 6.41
N SER A 765 22.31 12.20 5.69
CA SER A 765 22.03 12.39 4.25
C SER A 765 20.55 12.64 3.92
N HIS A 766 19.70 12.90 4.92
CA HIS A 766 18.26 13.06 4.71
C HIS A 766 17.87 14.48 4.26
N VAL A 767 18.03 14.70 2.96
CA VAL A 767 17.58 15.89 2.25
C VAL A 767 16.48 15.49 1.28
N PHE A 768 15.48 16.36 1.13
CA PHE A 768 14.59 16.33 -0.02
C PHE A 768 14.89 17.53 -0.91
N ARG A 769 14.82 17.36 -2.22
CA ARG A 769 14.83 18.48 -3.17
C ARG A 769 13.38 18.88 -3.49
N ASP A 770 13.16 20.14 -3.79
CA ASP A 770 11.92 20.60 -4.41
C ASP A 770 10.63 20.21 -3.65
N VAL A 771 10.54 20.52 -2.35
CA VAL A 771 9.35 20.24 -1.52
C VAL A 771 8.60 21.52 -1.19
N LEU A 772 7.32 21.59 -1.61
CA LEU A 772 6.40 22.68 -1.32
C LEU A 772 5.17 22.18 -0.55
N VAL A 773 4.98 22.66 0.68
CA VAL A 773 3.81 22.44 1.52
C VAL A 773 3.02 23.74 1.57
N VAL A 774 1.85 23.80 0.91
CA VAL A 774 1.12 25.05 0.66
C VAL A 774 -0.39 24.99 0.91
N GLY A 775 -0.92 25.98 1.63
CA GLY A 775 -2.38 26.14 1.80
C GLY A 775 -3.06 25.06 2.65
N ASN A 776 -2.33 24.33 3.49
CA ASN A 776 -2.88 23.26 4.33
C ASN A 776 -3.34 23.79 5.69
N VAL A 777 -4.20 23.04 6.38
CA VAL A 777 -4.61 23.29 7.78
C VAL A 777 -4.16 22.12 8.64
N SER A 778 -3.40 22.39 9.72
CA SER A 778 -3.02 21.39 10.71
C SER A 778 -3.43 21.80 12.13
N ARG A 779 -4.40 21.08 12.72
CA ARG A 779 -5.05 21.52 13.97
C ARG A 779 -5.35 20.43 14.99
N ASP A 780 -5.52 20.83 16.26
CA ASP A 780 -5.97 19.96 17.36
C ASP A 780 -5.09 18.70 17.56
N ASN A 781 -3.84 18.74 17.12
CA ASN A 781 -2.87 17.65 17.28
C ASN A 781 -2.26 17.74 18.68
N VAL A 782 -2.95 17.17 19.67
CA VAL A 782 -2.65 17.40 21.09
C VAL A 782 -1.40 16.63 21.57
N GLY A 783 -1.20 15.39 21.12
CA GLY A 783 0.01 14.62 21.44
C GLY A 783 0.27 14.43 22.92
N TRP A 784 -0.70 13.94 23.70
CA TRP A 784 -0.52 13.73 25.14
C TRP A 784 0.03 12.34 25.47
N ALA A 785 0.95 12.27 26.43
CA ALA A 785 1.25 11.04 27.15
C ALA A 785 1.41 11.20 28.67
N TRP A 786 0.92 10.19 29.39
CA TRP A 786 0.99 10.06 30.85
C TRP A 786 2.41 10.24 31.39
N VAL A 787 3.39 9.52 30.83
CA VAL A 787 4.75 9.52 31.36
C VAL A 787 5.48 10.84 31.09
N SER A 788 5.21 11.51 29.96
CA SER A 788 5.69 12.87 29.71
C SER A 788 5.12 13.88 30.71
N GLN A 789 3.83 13.76 31.06
CA GLN A 789 3.22 14.59 32.11
C GLN A 789 3.83 14.32 33.49
N ARG A 790 4.17 13.06 33.80
CA ARG A 790 4.76 12.66 35.08
C ARG A 790 6.21 13.09 35.24
N ARG A 791 7.03 12.92 34.19
CA ARG A 791 8.44 13.38 34.16
C ARG A 791 8.58 14.90 34.08
N ASP A 792 7.51 15.63 33.73
CA ASP A 792 7.51 17.09 33.54
C ASP A 792 8.62 17.54 32.57
N ASN A 793 8.71 16.82 31.45
CA ASN A 793 9.79 16.91 30.48
C ASN A 793 9.60 18.10 29.50
N TRP A 794 10.15 18.00 28.30
CA TRP A 794 10.08 19.06 27.26
C TRP A 794 8.66 19.34 26.71
N THR A 795 7.64 18.62 27.18
CA THR A 795 6.23 18.73 26.74
C THR A 795 5.42 19.76 27.54
N TYR A 796 4.37 20.33 26.94
CA TYR A 796 3.49 21.30 27.59
C TYR A 796 2.40 20.60 28.43
N PHE A 797 2.74 20.25 29.66
CA PHE A 797 1.91 19.44 30.57
C PHE A 797 1.61 18.05 29.97
N GLY A 798 2.64 17.35 29.51
CA GLY A 798 2.52 16.04 28.85
C GLY A 798 2.16 16.09 27.36
N ARG A 799 1.86 17.27 26.81
CA ARG A 799 1.53 17.47 25.40
C ARG A 799 2.76 17.80 24.56
N GLY A 800 3.08 16.93 23.62
CA GLY A 800 4.18 17.02 22.67
C GLY A 800 3.72 16.84 21.21
N GLY A 801 2.49 17.27 20.89
CA GLY A 801 1.94 17.27 19.54
C GLY A 801 2.18 18.58 18.77
N MET A 802 2.48 18.47 17.48
CA MET A 802 2.76 19.62 16.60
C MET A 802 1.77 19.73 15.43
N GLY A 803 1.59 20.93 14.88
CA GLY A 803 0.90 21.10 13.59
C GLY A 803 1.74 20.54 12.44
N TYR A 804 2.93 21.09 12.27
CA TYR A 804 3.93 20.68 11.28
C TYR A 804 5.27 20.39 11.95
N TYR A 805 5.98 19.36 11.51
CA TYR A 805 7.22 18.91 12.14
C TYR A 805 8.28 18.56 11.08
N ILE A 806 9.43 19.23 11.09
CA ILE A 806 10.67 18.79 10.43
C ILE A 806 11.61 18.24 11.49
N ASP A 807 12.12 17.02 11.29
CA ASP A 807 12.94 16.31 12.27
C ASP A 807 14.12 15.59 11.61
N PHE A 808 15.31 16.21 11.67
CA PHE A 808 16.53 15.78 10.97
C PHE A 808 16.39 15.68 9.43
N ALA A 809 15.64 16.61 8.81
CA ALA A 809 15.49 16.72 7.37
C ALA A 809 15.71 18.16 6.85
N GLY A 810 16.21 18.30 5.62
CA GLY A 810 16.45 19.58 4.94
C GLY A 810 15.70 19.73 3.60
N GLY A 811 15.59 20.96 3.10
CA GLY A 811 15.00 21.28 1.79
C GLY A 811 13.47 21.40 1.71
N ILE A 812 12.80 21.68 2.84
CA ILE A 812 11.33 21.77 2.90
C ILE A 812 10.85 23.23 3.00
N THR A 813 9.92 23.62 2.13
CA THR A 813 9.27 24.93 2.13
C THR A 813 7.80 24.83 2.57
N PHE A 814 7.42 25.56 3.62
CA PHE A 814 6.05 25.76 4.08
C PHE A 814 5.58 27.18 3.77
N PHE A 815 4.58 27.30 2.89
CA PHE A 815 3.99 28.57 2.46
C PHE A 815 2.48 28.63 2.75
N ARG A 816 1.99 29.67 3.43
CA ARG A 816 0.54 29.87 3.69
C ARG A 816 -0.20 28.66 4.30
N ASN A 817 0.40 28.00 5.29
CA ASN A 817 -0.30 26.97 6.05
C ASN A 817 -0.87 27.56 7.36
N ILE A 818 -1.97 26.99 7.86
CA ILE A 818 -2.57 27.36 9.16
C ILE A 818 -2.26 26.28 10.17
N ALA A 819 -1.68 26.66 11.32
CA ALA A 819 -1.50 25.78 12.47
C ALA A 819 -2.32 26.29 13.67
N TRP A 820 -3.29 25.50 14.14
CA TRP A 820 -4.26 25.91 15.18
C TRP A 820 -4.35 24.91 16.35
N ASN A 821 -4.32 25.41 17.59
CA ASN A 821 -4.60 24.63 18.81
C ASN A 821 -3.82 23.30 18.91
N ASN A 822 -2.56 23.29 18.49
CA ASN A 822 -1.69 22.11 18.57
C ASN A 822 -1.04 22.02 19.97
N GLY A 823 -0.84 20.81 20.48
CA GLY A 823 -0.61 20.58 21.90
C GLY A 823 0.69 21.14 22.49
N LEU A 824 1.71 21.36 21.65
CA LEU A 824 2.97 22.01 22.02
C LEU A 824 3.33 23.17 21.09
N ALA A 825 3.34 22.95 19.78
CA ALA A 825 3.82 23.94 18.81
C ALA A 825 3.00 23.93 17.52
N GLY A 826 2.81 25.10 16.91
CA GLY A 826 2.28 25.16 15.54
C GLY A 826 3.23 24.51 14.55
N PHE A 827 4.53 24.81 14.67
CA PHE A 827 5.60 24.25 13.87
C PHE A 827 6.80 23.86 14.76
N MET A 828 7.36 22.68 14.55
CA MET A 828 8.66 22.30 15.11
C MET A 828 9.69 22.00 14.02
N ALA A 829 10.91 22.42 14.27
CA ALA A 829 12.09 22.27 13.45
C ALA A 829 13.22 21.72 14.35
N SER A 830 13.46 20.41 14.25
CA SER A 830 14.42 19.63 15.04
C SER A 830 15.53 19.06 14.15
N GLY A 831 16.73 18.90 14.71
CA GLY A 831 17.80 18.09 14.12
C GLY A 831 18.80 18.85 13.25
N SER A 832 19.58 18.10 12.47
CA SER A 832 20.66 18.66 11.64
C SER A 832 20.11 19.16 10.30
N TRP A 833 20.15 20.48 10.08
CA TRP A 833 19.86 21.10 8.80
C TRP A 833 20.97 20.77 7.81
N ILE A 834 20.65 19.99 6.77
CA ILE A 834 21.57 19.57 5.71
C ILE A 834 21.19 20.31 4.43
N ASP A 835 22.13 21.13 3.95
CA ASP A 835 22.38 21.61 2.57
C ASP A 835 21.30 22.32 1.75
N GLN A 836 20.01 22.10 1.99
CA GLN A 836 18.93 22.70 1.22
C GLN A 836 18.07 23.60 2.13
N PRO A 837 17.68 24.80 1.66
CA PRO A 837 17.06 25.82 2.50
C PRO A 837 15.74 25.33 3.08
N VAL A 838 15.44 25.77 4.30
CA VAL A 838 14.12 25.61 4.92
C VAL A 838 13.45 26.97 4.94
N VAL A 839 12.24 27.03 4.39
CA VAL A 839 11.48 28.28 4.25
C VAL A 839 10.13 28.14 4.92
N LEU A 840 9.78 29.09 5.79
CA LEU A 840 8.59 29.14 6.60
C LEU A 840 7.90 30.51 6.36
N ALA A 841 7.25 30.66 5.22
CA ALA A 841 6.77 31.95 4.71
C ALA A 841 5.25 32.11 4.79
N ASN A 842 4.78 33.28 5.22
CA ASN A 842 3.36 33.67 5.23
C ASN A 842 2.44 32.64 5.92
N ASN A 843 2.89 31.90 6.93
CA ASN A 843 2.03 30.95 7.65
C ASN A 843 1.18 31.67 8.72
N THR A 844 0.07 31.08 9.17
CA THR A 844 -0.69 31.57 10.35
C THR A 844 -0.58 30.55 11.47
N ILE A 845 -0.14 30.97 12.65
CA ILE A 845 0.07 30.09 13.81
C ILE A 845 -0.68 30.64 15.02
N ALA A 846 -1.58 29.84 15.58
CA ALA A 846 -2.53 30.34 16.57
C ALA A 846 -2.92 29.31 17.65
N GLY A 847 -3.23 29.81 18.86
CA GLY A 847 -3.78 29.03 19.98
C GLY A 847 -2.92 27.86 20.48
N SER A 848 -1.70 27.73 19.97
CA SER A 848 -0.74 26.70 20.38
C SER A 848 0.20 27.29 21.45
N PRO A 849 0.81 26.48 22.32
CA PRO A 849 1.73 27.00 23.33
C PRO A 849 2.94 27.72 22.72
N LEU A 850 3.50 27.18 21.64
CA LEU A 850 4.63 27.74 20.91
C LEU A 850 4.28 27.99 19.44
N GLY A 851 4.90 29.02 18.86
CA GLY A 851 4.82 29.33 17.43
C GLY A 851 5.69 28.40 16.59
N TYR A 852 6.88 28.88 16.20
CA TYR A 852 7.97 28.06 15.69
C TYR A 852 8.92 27.65 16.82
N THR A 853 9.14 26.35 16.97
CA THR A 853 10.20 25.80 17.85
C THR A 853 11.35 25.31 16.99
N MET A 854 12.56 25.82 17.21
CA MET A 854 13.75 25.58 16.37
C MET A 854 14.92 25.09 17.22
N GLY A 855 15.53 23.95 16.88
CA GLY A 855 16.70 23.43 17.60
C GLY A 855 17.41 22.31 16.84
N VAL A 856 18.65 21.99 17.23
CA VAL A 856 19.45 20.91 16.63
C VAL A 856 19.97 19.95 17.69
N ARG A 857 20.05 18.66 17.35
CA ARG A 857 20.81 17.64 18.09
C ARG A 857 22.02 17.20 17.26
N GLY A 858 23.03 18.05 17.15
CA GLY A 858 24.22 17.77 16.34
C GLY A 858 25.09 18.99 16.08
N ALA A 859 26.22 18.79 15.39
CA ALA A 859 27.07 19.87 14.91
C ALA A 859 26.67 20.28 13.48
N PHE A 860 26.29 21.55 13.33
CA PHE A 860 25.98 22.20 12.05
C PHE A 860 27.01 21.96 10.94
N ALA A 861 26.58 22.05 9.67
CA ALA A 861 27.45 22.41 8.56
C ALA A 861 28.11 23.76 8.85
N ASP A 862 29.38 23.97 8.51
CA ASP A 862 30.01 25.29 8.69
C ASP A 862 29.74 26.26 7.51
N ALA A 863 28.91 25.83 6.56
CA ALA A 863 28.62 26.53 5.31
C ALA A 863 27.15 27.01 5.22
N THR A 864 27.01 28.32 5.04
CA THR A 864 26.04 29.09 4.22
C THR A 864 24.54 28.78 4.10
N VAL A 865 24.00 27.63 4.50
CA VAL A 865 22.59 27.26 4.20
C VAL A 865 21.64 27.91 5.21
N GLY A 866 20.64 28.62 4.68
CA GLY A 866 19.77 29.49 5.46
C GLY A 866 18.43 28.86 5.88
N LEU A 867 17.94 29.31 7.04
CA LEU A 867 16.54 29.18 7.47
C LEU A 867 15.85 30.54 7.30
N ASP A 868 14.82 30.61 6.45
CA ASP A 868 13.95 31.78 6.33
C ASP A 868 12.64 31.50 7.07
N ALA A 869 12.29 32.31 8.08
CA ALA A 869 10.92 32.41 8.58
C ALA A 869 10.48 33.87 8.45
N VAL A 870 9.43 34.13 7.68
CA VAL A 870 9.02 35.51 7.34
C VAL A 870 7.52 35.63 7.12
N ASN A 871 7.00 36.85 7.29
CA ASN A 871 5.61 37.22 6.98
C ASN A 871 4.52 36.44 7.75
N THR A 872 4.89 35.72 8.82
CA THR A 872 3.98 34.88 9.61
C THR A 872 3.01 35.74 10.41
N LEU A 873 1.82 35.21 10.65
CA LEU A 873 0.83 35.79 11.56
C LEU A 873 0.70 34.93 12.82
N PHE A 874 1.19 35.42 13.95
CA PHE A 874 1.13 34.74 15.25
C PHE A 874 -0.02 35.31 16.10
N LEU A 875 -0.92 34.45 16.59
CA LEU A 875 -2.15 34.85 17.28
C LEU A 875 -2.37 34.07 18.58
N HIS A 876 -2.61 34.75 19.71
CA HIS A 876 -3.07 34.11 20.96
C HIS A 876 -2.19 32.94 21.44
N LEU A 877 -0.87 33.05 21.27
CA LEU A 877 0.06 32.00 21.70
C LEU A 877 0.28 32.08 23.21
N HIS A 878 0.20 30.95 23.91
CA HIS A 878 0.33 30.94 25.38
C HIS A 878 1.74 31.37 25.77
N ARG A 879 2.76 30.85 25.08
CA ARG A 879 4.18 31.15 25.27
C ARG A 879 4.74 31.75 23.97
N PHE A 880 6.02 31.52 23.69
CA PHE A 880 6.79 32.23 22.69
C PHE A 880 6.34 31.95 21.25
N ALA A 881 6.34 32.99 20.41
CA ALA A 881 6.26 32.86 18.96
C ALA A 881 7.52 32.18 18.39
N TYR A 882 8.69 32.41 19.01
CA TYR A 882 9.94 31.73 18.69
C TYR A 882 10.55 31.05 19.92
N SER A 883 10.80 29.73 19.84
CA SER A 883 11.55 28.98 20.85
C SER A 883 12.82 28.40 20.22
N ILE A 884 13.97 29.04 20.42
CA ILE A 884 15.22 28.78 19.66
C ILE A 884 16.30 28.19 20.58
N GLY A 885 16.44 26.87 20.54
CA GLY A 885 17.32 26.10 21.42
C GLY A 885 18.82 26.14 21.08
N GLN A 886 19.26 26.89 20.05
CA GLN A 886 20.64 26.82 19.54
C GLN A 886 21.22 28.20 19.14
N PRO A 887 22.40 28.59 19.67
CA PRO A 887 23.00 29.90 19.39
C PRO A 887 23.39 30.10 17.93
N GLN A 888 23.71 29.04 17.18
CA GLN A 888 24.20 29.15 15.79
C GLN A 888 23.11 29.63 14.82
N ILE A 889 21.83 29.38 15.13
CA ILE A 889 20.68 29.92 14.41
C ILE A 889 20.66 31.44 14.56
N LEU A 890 20.81 31.90 15.81
CA LEU A 890 20.78 33.31 16.21
C LEU A 890 22.05 34.07 15.79
N ALA A 891 23.17 33.39 15.53
CA ALA A 891 24.42 33.95 15.03
C ALA A 891 24.39 34.32 13.52
N GLY A 892 23.23 34.70 12.98
CA GLY A 892 23.06 35.12 11.59
C GLY A 892 22.95 33.98 10.57
N ARG A 893 22.44 32.81 10.96
CA ARG A 893 22.16 31.68 10.03
C ARG A 893 20.67 31.47 9.76
N ALA A 894 19.79 32.22 10.42
CA ALA A 894 18.39 32.37 10.06
C ALA A 894 18.05 33.84 9.76
N ARG A 895 17.01 34.05 8.95
CA ARG A 895 16.26 35.32 8.86
C ARG A 895 14.89 35.10 9.50
N LEU A 896 14.58 35.95 10.49
CA LEU A 896 13.28 36.06 11.16
C LEU A 896 12.83 37.52 10.97
N ASP A 897 11.83 37.80 10.14
CA ASP A 897 11.49 39.18 9.76
C ASP A 897 10.14 39.36 9.03
N HIS A 898 9.58 40.56 9.14
CA HIS A 898 8.27 40.96 8.61
C HIS A 898 7.08 40.19 9.23
N ASP A 899 7.22 39.58 10.40
CA ASP A 899 6.15 38.84 11.05
C ASP A 899 5.21 39.76 11.88
N LEU A 900 3.98 39.32 12.16
CA LEU A 900 2.98 40.06 12.94
C LEU A 900 2.55 39.25 14.17
N PHE A 901 2.75 39.83 15.35
CA PHE A 901 2.44 39.23 16.64
C PHE A 901 1.21 39.89 17.26
N TRP A 902 0.23 39.10 17.68
CA TRP A 902 -0.91 39.57 18.45
C TRP A 902 -1.26 38.61 19.58
N ASP A 903 -1.33 39.17 20.80
CA ASP A 903 -1.61 38.41 22.02
C ASP A 903 -0.72 37.17 22.19
N CYS A 904 0.59 37.29 21.92
CA CYS A 904 1.54 36.18 22.04
C CYS A 904 2.32 36.26 23.36
N GLY A 905 2.58 35.11 23.98
CA GLY A 905 3.30 35.00 25.23
C GLY A 905 2.47 35.37 26.47
N TRP A 906 1.15 35.23 26.44
CA TRP A 906 0.27 35.74 27.51
C TRP A 906 0.28 34.90 28.81
N GLU A 907 0.71 33.64 28.76
CA GLU A 907 0.75 32.73 29.92
C GLU A 907 1.87 33.13 30.90
N THR A 908 1.53 33.26 32.18
CA THR A 908 2.50 33.35 33.28
C THR A 908 2.67 32.00 33.95
N TRP A 909 3.90 31.47 34.03
CA TRP A 909 4.20 30.28 34.84
C TRP A 909 5.45 30.48 35.72
N GLU A 910 5.69 29.54 36.64
CA GLU A 910 6.72 29.67 37.67
C GLU A 910 8.13 29.76 37.06
N HIS A 911 8.92 30.75 37.50
CA HIS A 911 10.27 31.09 37.02
C HIS A 911 10.44 31.67 35.60
N HIS A 912 9.35 31.84 34.83
CA HIS A 912 9.39 32.34 33.45
C HIS A 912 8.58 33.64 33.27
N ALA A 913 8.86 34.38 32.19
CA ALA A 913 8.20 35.65 31.87
C ALA A 913 7.44 35.60 30.52
N PRO A 914 6.21 36.16 30.46
CA PRO A 914 5.52 36.50 29.22
C PRO A 914 6.42 37.15 28.15
N GLY A 915 6.43 36.61 26.93
CA GLY A 915 7.29 37.13 25.86
C GLY A 915 7.15 36.50 24.48
N LEU A 916 7.79 37.13 23.49
CA LEU A 916 7.68 36.78 22.08
C LEU A 916 8.72 35.73 21.64
N MET A 917 9.92 35.75 22.22
CA MET A 917 11.00 34.82 21.90
C MET A 917 11.69 34.31 23.17
N ALA A 918 12.09 33.04 23.17
CA ALA A 918 13.04 32.50 24.16
C ALA A 918 14.13 31.68 23.45
N GLY A 919 15.36 31.73 23.95
CA GLY A 919 16.47 30.99 23.35
C GLY A 919 17.87 31.38 23.80
N HIS A 920 18.88 30.77 23.18
CA HIS A 920 20.30 31.03 23.45
C HIS A 920 20.82 32.27 22.69
N VAL A 921 20.48 33.45 23.23
CA VAL A 921 20.71 34.76 22.59
C VAL A 921 22.17 35.11 22.35
N ASP A 922 23.07 34.81 23.29
CA ASP A 922 24.51 35.10 23.18
C ASP A 922 25.34 34.22 24.13
N ASP A 923 26.64 34.50 24.25
CA ASP A 923 27.60 33.81 25.14
C ASP A 923 27.19 33.77 26.63
N SER A 924 26.18 34.54 27.08
CA SER A 924 25.65 34.46 28.44
C SER A 924 24.63 33.35 28.67
N GLY A 925 24.13 32.71 27.59
CA GLY A 925 23.22 31.57 27.64
C GLY A 925 21.76 31.88 27.29
N TYR A 926 20.84 31.15 27.91
CA TYR A 926 19.41 31.22 27.65
C TYR A 926 18.80 32.52 28.17
N ARG A 927 17.90 33.13 27.38
CA ARG A 927 17.12 34.32 27.74
C ARG A 927 15.70 34.24 27.19
N GLU A 928 14.81 34.98 27.82
CA GLU A 928 13.46 35.28 27.36
C GLU A 928 13.38 36.76 26.98
N LEU A 929 12.71 37.07 25.88
CA LEU A 929 12.63 38.39 25.26
C LEU A 929 11.17 38.86 25.26
N PRO A 930 10.77 39.70 26.25
CA PRO A 930 9.37 40.04 26.47
C PRO A 930 8.79 40.97 25.40
N ALA A 931 9.58 41.88 24.83
CA ALA A 931 9.13 42.83 23.83
C ALA A 931 9.79 42.63 22.46
N LEU A 932 9.08 43.03 21.41
CA LEU A 932 9.60 43.09 20.04
C LEU A 932 10.90 43.91 19.94
N ALA A 933 11.03 44.98 20.74
CA ALA A 933 12.25 45.79 20.81
C ALA A 933 13.48 45.01 21.32
N ASP A 934 13.28 43.97 22.15
CA ASP A 934 14.36 43.11 22.65
C ASP A 934 14.80 42.11 21.56
N VAL A 935 13.87 41.62 20.74
CA VAL A 935 14.14 40.80 19.54
C VAL A 935 14.87 41.63 18.48
N GLN A 936 14.40 42.86 18.23
CA GLN A 936 15.02 43.83 17.32
C GLN A 936 16.43 44.24 17.74
N ALA A 937 16.74 44.25 19.03
CA ALA A 937 18.09 44.50 19.54
C ALA A 937 19.11 43.40 19.13
N LEU A 938 18.64 42.23 18.67
CA LEU A 938 19.46 41.14 18.15
C LEU A 938 19.61 41.14 16.62
N GLY A 939 18.86 42.00 15.91
CA GLY A 939 18.87 42.05 14.44
C GLY A 939 17.80 41.19 13.75
N PHE A 940 16.85 40.64 14.50
CA PHE A 940 15.65 39.96 13.99
C PHE A 940 14.45 40.92 14.00
N GLU A 941 13.40 40.62 13.24
CA GLU A 941 12.14 41.37 13.22
C GLU A 941 12.28 42.88 12.93
N ALA A 942 13.18 43.26 12.02
CA ALA A 942 13.44 44.66 11.66
C ALA A 942 12.16 45.38 11.19
N ASP A 943 11.30 44.69 10.44
CA ASP A 943 9.98 45.14 9.99
C ASP A 943 8.82 44.32 10.60
N GLY A 944 9.11 43.59 11.68
CA GLY A 944 8.14 42.91 12.53
C GLY A 944 7.22 43.88 13.29
N ARG A 945 6.04 43.43 13.71
CA ARG A 945 5.01 44.31 14.31
C ARG A 945 4.25 43.64 15.45
N VAL A 946 3.84 44.42 16.46
CA VAL A 946 2.87 44.02 17.49
C VAL A 946 1.61 44.89 17.32
N GLU A 947 0.59 44.38 16.63
CA GLU A 947 -0.69 45.08 16.39
C GLU A 947 -1.84 44.07 16.26
N ASP A 948 -3.05 44.49 16.59
CA ASP A 948 -4.30 43.76 16.31
C ASP A 948 -4.53 43.60 14.79
N PRO A 949 -4.58 42.37 14.24
CA PRO A 949 -4.78 42.11 12.83
C PRO A 949 -6.23 42.33 12.37
N ARG A 950 -7.20 42.49 13.27
CA ARG A 950 -8.63 42.75 12.98
C ARG A 950 -9.25 41.78 11.97
N LEU A 951 -8.93 40.49 12.14
CA LEU A 951 -9.53 39.39 11.37
C LEU A 951 -11.05 39.31 11.61
N ALA A 952 -11.75 38.54 10.78
CA ALA A 952 -13.22 38.50 10.65
C ALA A 952 -13.99 37.92 11.86
N GLY A 953 -13.87 38.56 13.03
CA GLY A 953 -14.49 38.10 14.27
C GLY A 953 -13.73 36.94 14.94
N PHE A 954 -12.40 36.92 14.81
CA PHE A 954 -11.53 35.94 15.47
C PHE A 954 -11.80 35.89 16.98
N ASP A 955 -12.18 34.71 17.47
CA ASP A 955 -12.38 34.40 18.87
C ASP A 955 -11.64 33.08 19.17
N PRO A 956 -10.56 33.09 19.98
CA PRO A 956 -9.78 31.89 20.27
C PRO A 956 -10.51 30.89 21.17
N ALA A 957 -11.70 31.22 21.70
CA ALA A 957 -12.55 30.28 22.42
C ALA A 957 -13.37 29.36 21.49
N LEU A 958 -13.35 29.61 20.18
CA LEU A 958 -14.00 28.75 19.18
C LEU A 958 -13.12 27.55 18.83
N ALA A 959 -13.73 26.37 18.62
CA ALA A 959 -13.01 25.19 18.12
C ALA A 959 -12.34 25.42 16.75
N TRP A 960 -12.92 26.31 15.94
CA TRP A 960 -12.29 26.85 14.74
C TRP A 960 -12.59 28.36 14.64
N PRO A 961 -11.60 29.24 14.91
CA PRO A 961 -11.74 30.68 14.72
C PRO A 961 -11.76 31.08 13.24
N ASP A 962 -12.23 32.28 12.96
CA ASP A 962 -12.14 32.86 11.62
C ASP A 962 -10.80 33.60 11.43
N PHE A 963 -10.00 33.14 10.47
CA PHE A 963 -8.68 33.68 10.17
C PHE A 963 -8.67 34.71 9.03
N ARG A 964 -9.82 35.02 8.41
CA ARG A 964 -9.87 35.90 7.24
C ARG A 964 -9.49 37.34 7.59
N PRO A 965 -8.58 37.99 6.84
CA PRO A 965 -8.41 39.44 6.90
C PRO A 965 -9.69 40.17 6.51
N THR A 966 -9.87 41.39 7.02
CA THR A 966 -11.00 42.28 6.69
C THR A 966 -10.48 43.61 6.14
N ALA A 967 -11.38 44.47 5.63
CA ALA A 967 -11.04 45.85 5.27
C ALA A 967 -10.44 46.69 6.43
N ALA A 968 -10.51 46.21 7.69
CA ALA A 968 -9.88 46.84 8.84
C ALA A 968 -8.47 46.31 9.16
N SER A 969 -8.02 45.23 8.50
CA SER A 969 -6.76 44.51 8.72
C SER A 969 -5.54 45.21 8.14
N THR A 970 -5.38 46.51 8.40
CA THR A 970 -4.29 47.37 7.88
C THR A 970 -2.89 46.98 8.37
N ALA A 971 -2.79 46.09 9.36
CA ALA A 971 -1.52 45.48 9.80
C ALA A 971 -1.11 44.27 8.94
N VAL A 972 -2.07 43.64 8.24
CA VAL A 972 -1.92 42.43 7.41
C VAL A 972 -1.87 42.75 5.91
N ILE A 973 -2.79 43.61 5.44
CA ILE A 973 -3.03 43.85 4.02
C ILE A 973 -1.87 44.61 3.38
N ASP A 974 -1.29 44.07 2.30
CA ASP A 974 -0.13 44.63 1.60
C ASP A 974 1.12 44.85 2.49
N THR A 975 1.27 44.11 3.62
CA THR A 975 2.35 44.34 4.59
C THR A 975 3.45 43.29 4.65
N ALA A 976 3.39 42.23 3.84
CA ALA A 976 4.44 41.21 3.76
C ALA A 976 5.70 41.73 3.05
N GLY A 977 6.86 41.25 3.50
CA GLY A 977 8.15 41.44 2.86
C GLY A 977 8.33 40.53 1.63
N PRO A 978 9.44 40.70 0.89
CA PRO A 978 9.73 39.89 -0.29
C PRO A 978 9.89 38.41 0.08
N LEU A 979 9.25 37.53 -0.73
CA LEU A 979 9.41 36.08 -0.59
C LEU A 979 10.88 35.67 -0.76
N PRO A 980 11.34 34.61 -0.08
CA PRO A 980 12.65 34.01 -0.34
C PRO A 980 12.76 33.48 -1.77
N ASP A 981 13.91 33.66 -2.42
CA ASP A 981 14.15 33.23 -3.80
C ASP A 981 13.88 31.73 -4.03
N ALA A 982 14.16 30.90 -3.02
CA ALA A 982 13.87 29.46 -3.05
C ALA A 982 12.36 29.16 -3.18
N LEU A 983 11.50 29.89 -2.47
CA LEU A 983 10.04 29.75 -2.61
C LEU A 983 9.56 30.26 -3.97
N VAL A 984 10.13 31.36 -4.49
CA VAL A 984 9.79 31.87 -5.83
C VAL A 984 10.12 30.82 -6.90
N ALA A 985 11.27 30.15 -6.81
CA ALA A 985 11.65 29.06 -7.71
C ALA A 985 10.72 27.84 -7.60
N LEU A 986 10.24 27.49 -6.40
CA LEU A 986 9.28 26.40 -6.22
C LEU A 986 7.89 26.73 -6.79
N LEU A 987 7.42 27.98 -6.64
CA LEU A 987 6.17 28.42 -7.25
C LEU A 987 6.26 28.36 -8.79
N GLU A 988 7.35 28.83 -9.40
CA GLU A 988 7.60 28.68 -10.83
C GLU A 988 7.64 27.19 -11.25
N LYS A 989 8.35 26.34 -10.49
CA LYS A 989 8.51 24.92 -10.78
C LYS A 989 7.20 24.11 -10.71
N PHE A 990 6.31 24.42 -9.76
CA PHE A 990 5.00 23.76 -9.64
C PHE A 990 3.89 24.47 -10.44
N GLU A 991 4.24 25.41 -11.33
CA GLU A 991 3.32 26.22 -12.14
C GLU A 991 2.26 26.98 -11.30
N MET A 992 2.61 27.35 -10.06
CA MET A 992 1.76 28.03 -9.09
C MET A 992 2.00 29.55 -9.10
N THR A 993 0.93 30.32 -8.88
CA THR A 993 1.07 31.75 -8.55
C THR A 993 1.30 31.94 -7.05
N ASP A 994 1.88 33.08 -6.66
CA ASP A 994 1.87 33.50 -5.26
C ASP A 994 0.49 33.97 -4.76
N GLY A 995 -0.55 33.91 -5.59
CA GLY A 995 -1.94 34.19 -5.22
C GLY A 995 -2.23 35.60 -4.71
N ARG A 996 -1.31 36.57 -4.85
CA ARG A 996 -1.49 37.92 -4.30
C ARG A 996 -2.74 38.62 -4.84
N ARG A 997 -3.45 39.34 -3.98
CA ARG A 997 -4.61 40.18 -4.35
C ARG A 997 -4.28 41.67 -4.38
N GLY A 998 -3.20 42.10 -3.73
CA GLY A 998 -2.79 43.50 -3.60
C GLY A 998 -1.55 43.93 -4.41
N ALA A 999 -0.87 44.98 -3.92
CA ALA A 999 0.42 45.46 -4.43
C ALA A 999 1.61 44.64 -3.90
N ALA A 1000 1.48 44.07 -2.71
CA ALA A 1000 2.40 43.12 -2.09
C ALA A 1000 1.67 41.79 -1.84
N LEU A 1001 2.08 41.05 -0.81
CA LEU A 1001 1.35 39.92 -0.25
C LEU A 1001 0.83 40.32 1.14
N ASP A 1002 -0.15 39.59 1.64
CA ASP A 1002 -0.65 39.76 3.00
C ASP A 1002 0.18 38.92 4.00
N ARG A 1003 0.29 39.40 5.25
CA ARG A 1003 0.92 38.61 6.34
C ARG A 1003 0.00 37.47 6.78
N GLY A 1004 0.55 36.25 6.88
CA GLY A 1004 -0.21 35.05 7.19
C GLY A 1004 -0.84 34.35 5.98
N ALA A 1005 -1.59 33.29 6.27
CA ALA A 1005 -1.95 32.26 5.30
C ALA A 1005 -3.07 32.63 4.30
N LEU A 1006 -3.77 33.74 4.52
CA LEU A 1006 -4.94 34.14 3.74
C LEU A 1006 -4.77 35.59 3.27
N GLU A 1007 -5.05 35.84 1.99
CA GLU A 1007 -5.16 37.19 1.45
C GLU A 1007 -6.54 37.78 1.76
N TYR A 1008 -6.62 39.11 1.86
CA TYR A 1008 -7.87 39.84 1.78
C TYR A 1008 -8.45 39.79 0.37
N ASP A 1009 -9.66 39.25 0.22
CA ASP A 1009 -10.46 39.41 -1.00
C ASP A 1009 -11.31 40.70 -0.91
N PRO A 1010 -11.03 41.74 -1.72
CA PRO A 1010 -11.80 42.99 -1.72
C PRO A 1010 -13.17 42.87 -2.40
N ASP A 1011 -13.38 41.87 -3.27
CA ASP A 1011 -14.64 41.61 -3.96
C ASP A 1011 -15.55 40.70 -3.12
N HIS A 1012 -14.97 39.84 -2.27
CA HIS A 1012 -15.69 38.89 -1.39
C HIS A 1012 -15.31 38.97 0.10
N PRO A 1013 -15.26 40.15 0.74
CA PRO A 1013 -14.75 40.32 2.11
C PRO A 1013 -15.55 39.56 3.19
N ASP A 1014 -16.80 39.20 2.90
CA ASP A 1014 -17.68 38.43 3.79
C ASP A 1014 -17.74 36.92 3.45
N ALA A 1015 -17.15 36.45 2.33
CA ALA A 1015 -17.27 35.04 1.91
C ALA A 1015 -16.56 34.07 2.89
N PRO A 1016 -17.27 33.08 3.43
CA PRO A 1016 -16.75 32.27 4.54
C PRO A 1016 -15.55 31.43 4.10
N PHE A 1017 -14.59 31.25 5.01
CA PHE A 1017 -13.53 30.24 4.85
C PHE A 1017 -14.14 28.85 5.01
N ALA A 1018 -14.69 28.33 3.91
CA ALA A 1018 -15.22 26.98 3.80
C ALA A 1018 -14.15 26.08 3.16
N LEU A 1019 -13.32 25.47 3.99
CA LEU A 1019 -12.60 24.27 3.57
C LEU A 1019 -13.64 23.14 3.49
N ASP A 1020 -14.22 22.93 2.31
CA ASP A 1020 -15.33 22.01 2.12
C ASP A 1020 -14.85 20.56 2.13
N VAL A 1021 -14.77 20.01 3.34
CA VAL A 1021 -14.44 18.60 3.67
C VAL A 1021 -15.72 17.79 3.96
N GLY A 1022 -16.83 18.12 3.30
CA GLY A 1022 -18.05 17.32 3.42
C GLY A 1022 -17.83 15.89 2.88
N PRO A 1023 -18.49 14.86 3.44
CA PRO A 1023 -18.48 13.49 2.92
C PRO A 1023 -19.34 13.40 1.65
N GLY A 1024 -18.90 14.09 0.60
CA GLY A 1024 -19.55 14.18 -0.69
C GLY A 1024 -19.48 12.89 -1.50
N ASP A 1025 -20.21 12.88 -2.62
CA ASP A 1025 -20.34 11.76 -3.55
C ASP A 1025 -19.09 11.48 -4.40
N GLY A 1026 -17.91 11.97 -4.00
CA GLY A 1026 -16.67 11.86 -4.76
C GLY A 1026 -16.59 12.74 -6.01
N THR A 1027 -17.49 13.72 -6.19
CA THR A 1027 -17.52 14.57 -7.41
C THR A 1027 -17.11 16.03 -7.21
N ALA A 1028 -16.97 16.48 -5.95
CA ALA A 1028 -16.56 17.85 -5.62
C ALA A 1028 -15.11 17.87 -5.09
N PRO A 1029 -14.19 18.66 -5.68
CA PRO A 1029 -12.86 18.86 -5.13
C PRO A 1029 -12.94 19.71 -3.85
N ILE A 1030 -11.97 19.57 -2.92
CA ILE A 1030 -11.84 20.56 -1.83
C ILE A 1030 -11.49 21.89 -2.49
N ARG A 1031 -12.38 22.87 -2.34
CA ARG A 1031 -12.14 24.23 -2.83
C ARG A 1031 -11.33 25.01 -1.81
N THR A 1032 -10.03 25.07 -2.04
CA THR A 1032 -9.19 26.10 -1.48
C THR A 1032 -9.48 27.45 -2.17
N PRO A 1033 -9.01 28.59 -1.64
CA PRO A 1033 -9.05 29.87 -2.34
C PRO A 1033 -8.20 29.95 -3.63
N TRP A 1034 -7.53 28.85 -4.01
CA TRP A 1034 -6.52 28.80 -5.08
C TRP A 1034 -7.00 28.05 -6.34
N ASP A 1035 -8.18 27.42 -6.30
CA ASP A 1035 -8.69 26.56 -7.37
C ASP A 1035 -9.39 27.31 -8.53
N GLU A 1036 -9.40 28.65 -8.50
CA GLU A 1036 -9.85 29.48 -9.62
C GLU A 1036 -8.80 29.55 -10.74
N GLY A 1037 -8.74 28.50 -11.57
CA GLY A 1037 -8.01 28.51 -12.85
C GLY A 1037 -7.17 27.27 -13.18
N TYR A 1038 -7.17 26.25 -12.32
CA TYR A 1038 -6.42 25.01 -12.53
C TYR A 1038 -7.31 23.95 -13.22
N GLU A 1039 -7.13 23.75 -14.52
CA GLU A 1039 -7.52 22.48 -15.18
C GLU A 1039 -6.45 21.41 -14.87
N ASP A 1040 -6.83 20.13 -14.82
CA ASP A 1040 -5.88 19.03 -14.62
C ASP A 1040 -4.71 19.14 -15.63
N PRO A 1041 -3.44 19.13 -15.18
CA PRO A 1041 -2.31 19.16 -16.10
C PRO A 1041 -2.38 17.91 -16.99
N PRO A 1042 -2.39 18.05 -18.32
CA PRO A 1042 -2.57 16.91 -19.21
C PRO A 1042 -1.43 15.92 -18.99
N VAL A 1043 -1.79 14.66 -18.68
CA VAL A 1043 -0.84 13.57 -18.43
C VAL A 1043 0.27 13.61 -19.50
N PRO A 1044 1.54 13.81 -19.12
CA PRO A 1044 2.60 14.01 -20.09
C PRO A 1044 2.67 12.76 -20.99
N PRO A 1045 2.66 12.91 -22.33
CA PRO A 1045 2.68 11.77 -23.22
C PRO A 1045 3.94 10.94 -22.95
N PRO A 1046 3.85 9.60 -22.94
CA PRO A 1046 4.94 8.74 -22.52
C PRO A 1046 6.21 9.06 -23.34
N GLY A 1047 7.28 9.43 -22.64
CA GLY A 1047 8.52 9.91 -23.24
C GLY A 1047 9.07 8.88 -24.22
N GLY A 1048 8.97 9.18 -25.52
CA GLY A 1048 9.30 8.23 -26.58
C GLY A 1048 10.74 7.74 -26.48
N GLY A 1049 10.92 6.44 -26.27
CA GLY A 1049 12.25 5.81 -26.16
C GLY A 1049 13.07 6.00 -27.44
N ASP A 1050 14.24 6.60 -27.32
CA ASP A 1050 15.06 7.04 -28.47
C ASP A 1050 15.80 5.85 -29.13
N SER A 1051 15.11 5.14 -30.03
CA SER A 1051 15.57 3.88 -30.63
C SER A 1051 16.22 4.02 -32.01
N GLY A 1052 17.37 4.68 -32.09
CA GLY A 1052 18.45 4.32 -33.03
C GLY A 1052 18.36 4.67 -34.55
N CYS A 1053 19.39 5.40 -35.02
CA CYS A 1053 20.04 5.17 -36.33
C CYS A 1053 19.26 5.31 -37.66
N GLY A 1054 18.57 6.44 -37.82
CA GLY A 1054 18.47 7.33 -39.01
C GLY A 1054 18.79 6.93 -40.47
N CYS A 1055 18.08 7.61 -41.40
CA CYS A 1055 18.64 7.97 -42.72
C CYS A 1055 18.04 9.24 -43.38
N ARG A 1056 18.92 10.22 -43.63
CA ARG A 1056 18.85 11.46 -44.44
C ARG A 1056 17.68 11.66 -45.43
N THR A 1057 17.13 12.89 -45.46
CA THR A 1057 17.19 13.89 -46.57
C THR A 1057 16.40 15.17 -46.20
N ALA A 1058 16.56 16.36 -46.79
CA ALA A 1058 17.75 17.14 -47.22
C ALA A 1058 17.31 18.57 -47.64
N GLY A 1059 17.91 19.65 -47.09
CA GLY A 1059 17.71 21.03 -47.59
C GLY A 1059 17.97 22.15 -46.54
N THR A 1060 19.18 22.70 -46.37
CA THR A 1060 19.76 23.87 -47.09
C THR A 1060 18.99 25.20 -46.91
N ARG A 1061 19.52 26.33 -46.40
CA ARG A 1061 20.88 26.85 -46.06
C ARG A 1061 20.77 27.82 -44.85
N GLY A 1062 21.82 28.24 -44.12
CA GLY A 1062 23.26 27.93 -44.16
C GLY A 1062 24.14 29.08 -43.59
N ALA A 1063 25.48 28.87 -43.53
CA ALA A 1063 26.55 29.84 -43.08
C ALA A 1063 26.66 30.10 -41.54
N THR A 1064 27.84 30.29 -40.90
CA THR A 1064 29.26 30.34 -41.36
C THR A 1064 30.31 30.03 -40.25
N ARG A 1065 31.41 29.33 -40.63
CA ARG A 1065 32.83 29.44 -40.15
C ARG A 1065 33.24 29.12 -38.68
N PHE A 1066 33.87 27.93 -38.53
CA PHE A 1066 35.24 27.63 -38.02
C PHE A 1066 36.17 28.79 -37.54
N PRO A 1067 37.08 28.55 -36.55
CA PRO A 1067 38.22 27.60 -36.67
C PRO A 1067 38.49 26.65 -35.48
N ALA A 1068 39.49 25.77 -35.60
CA ALA A 1068 39.86 24.72 -34.64
C ALA A 1068 41.39 24.40 -34.62
N ALA A 1069 41.89 23.82 -33.51
CA ALA A 1069 43.24 23.25 -33.29
C ALA A 1069 43.28 22.53 -31.92
N LEU A 1070 44.03 21.45 -31.63
CA LEU A 1070 44.78 20.44 -32.42
C LEU A 1070 44.98 19.20 -31.47
N LEU A 1071 44.56 17.97 -31.81
CA LEU A 1071 45.38 16.83 -32.34
C LEU A 1071 46.73 16.57 -31.63
N VAL A 1072 47.11 15.32 -31.26
CA VAL A 1072 47.60 14.18 -32.10
C VAL A 1072 47.49 12.87 -31.24
N ALA A 1073 46.77 11.79 -31.63
CA ALA A 1073 47.08 10.64 -32.52
C ALA A 1073 48.17 9.64 -32.01
N ALA A 1074 48.36 8.39 -32.53
CA ALA A 1074 47.47 7.29 -32.97
C ALA A 1074 48.30 6.04 -33.43
N ALA A 1075 47.77 4.82 -33.21
CA ALA A 1075 48.00 3.54 -33.94
C ALA A 1075 49.41 2.88 -34.09
N ALA A 1076 49.55 1.64 -33.55
CA ALA A 1076 50.40 0.52 -34.02
C ALA A 1076 50.14 -0.78 -33.19
N LEU A 1077 50.72 -1.96 -33.49
CA LEU A 1077 50.24 -2.91 -34.52
C LEU A 1077 50.70 -4.39 -34.25
N LEU A 1078 49.76 -5.35 -34.35
CA LEU A 1078 49.88 -6.82 -34.57
C LEU A 1078 50.96 -7.71 -33.86
N ALA A 1079 50.45 -8.56 -32.95
CA ALA A 1079 50.50 -10.04 -32.95
C ALA A 1079 51.81 -10.89 -32.90
N ALA A 1080 51.87 -11.77 -31.88
CA ALA A 1080 52.54 -13.09 -31.87
C ALA A 1080 51.78 -14.04 -30.90
N SER A 1081 51.97 -15.39 -30.93
CA SER A 1081 51.03 -16.33 -30.26
C SER A 1081 51.60 -17.67 -29.73
N ARG A 1082 50.79 -18.36 -28.89
CA ARG A 1082 50.88 -19.77 -28.37
C ARG A 1082 51.80 -19.95 -27.13
N ARG A 1083 51.57 -20.90 -26.19
CA ARG A 1083 50.88 -22.23 -26.25
C ARG A 1083 50.43 -22.79 -24.85
N ASN A 1084 49.21 -23.36 -24.77
CA ASN A 1084 48.67 -24.47 -23.92
C ASN A 1084 48.74 -24.55 -22.35
N ARG A 1085 47.53 -24.48 -21.71
CA ARG A 1085 46.80 -25.41 -20.77
C ARG A 1085 47.51 -26.62 -20.06
N PRO A 1086 46.96 -27.23 -18.95
CA PRO A 1086 45.64 -27.07 -18.26
C PRO A 1086 45.58 -27.07 -16.68
N LEU A 1087 44.37 -26.81 -16.13
CA LEU A 1087 43.62 -27.22 -14.87
C LEU A 1087 44.27 -28.07 -13.73
N PRO A 1088 43.74 -28.10 -12.44
CA PRO A 1088 42.32 -28.01 -12.01
C PRO A 1088 41.95 -27.26 -10.67
N ARG A 1089 40.68 -27.38 -10.22
CA ARG A 1089 40.06 -26.87 -8.95
C ARG A 1089 40.55 -27.62 -7.67
N PRO A 1090 40.29 -27.13 -6.43
CA PRO A 1090 39.15 -27.69 -5.64
C PRO A 1090 38.46 -26.79 -4.56
N ALA A 1091 37.16 -27.07 -4.32
CA ALA A 1091 36.37 -27.18 -3.06
C ALA A 1091 36.40 -26.14 -1.88
N PRO A 1092 35.30 -26.00 -1.09
CA PRO A 1092 35.13 -25.02 0.00
C PRO A 1092 35.53 -25.52 1.41
N ARG A 1093 35.24 -24.74 2.47
CA ARG A 1093 35.46 -25.10 3.90
C ARG A 1093 34.34 -24.66 4.85
N GLU A 1094 33.96 -25.53 5.77
CA GLU A 1094 33.16 -25.24 6.98
C GLU A 1094 34.03 -24.77 8.17
N ARG A 1095 33.39 -24.13 9.17
CA ARG A 1095 33.50 -24.37 10.65
C ARG A 1095 32.64 -23.31 11.38
N ARG A 1096 31.67 -23.63 12.23
CA ARG A 1096 31.60 -24.38 13.54
C ARG A 1096 31.64 -23.45 14.76
N ARG A 1097 30.84 -23.81 15.78
CA ARG A 1097 30.44 -23.03 16.97
C ARG A 1097 31.51 -22.78 18.05
N SER A 1098 31.12 -21.89 18.98
CA SER A 1098 31.32 -21.86 20.45
C SER A 1098 32.58 -21.23 21.07
N GLY A 1099 32.35 -20.32 22.01
CA GLY A 1099 33.35 -19.76 22.94
C GLY A 1099 32.83 -18.56 23.75
N THR A 1100 32.14 -18.81 24.86
CA THR A 1100 31.91 -17.86 25.99
C THR A 1100 33.11 -17.85 26.96
N PRO A 1101 33.21 -16.95 27.95
CA PRO A 1101 32.25 -15.91 28.38
C PRO A 1101 32.51 -14.52 27.80
#